data_AF-A0A0A9WLZ5-F1
#
_entry.id   AF-A0A0A9WLZ5-F1
#
_cell.length_a   1.000
_cell.length_b   1.000
_cell.length_c   1.000
_cell.angle_alpha   90.00
_cell.angle_beta   90.00
_cell.angle_gamma   90.00
#
_symmetry.space_group_name_H-M   'P 1'
#
loop_
_entity.id
_entity.type
_entity.pdbx_description
1 polymer ?
#
loop_
_entity_poly.entity_id
_entity_poly.type
_entity_poly.pdbx_seq_one_letter_code
_entity_poly.pdbx_strand_id
1 'polypeptide(L)'
;MAAIIPLKIQKLLAQKLDPIFSKPERKNSLPSKGQAYGVYKTMEDTVSGEVETIYDISPLPQYVIQSRPQLAPMPKLRGDGQLIDIVKTRNFSRAEQRMAYHYGFTGLTDWEPASNQMGNFLSRSSVSRVIISGSLDRYTIQSSVTTDKIVIAPHLYNNQKGIVGSRMNLTLEAVNPASGSPSSVPNPRIVKNLVYEYNAASQQEGQQNHNAYKQYNSDESSSSSSSSSSSSDSSSSSSDSSSSASNSTSDNSSSSSSSSSDSSSEGNQANNQWNSKQHGNNQKNAPKNRSRRSVNQGKQDYDSSSSSSSSNSSESNDSSSSSSSSSSSESMQGHGNMPMKIKSRTGSLKAGNSSESSSSSSSSSSSSSSSSSSSSSSSSDSDSSSSSSSSISSSEEFWQPKPKLSSPPNSPFLPYFIGNQGNSIQASKQIDGVQIVQKLAKQIGAEVQQPNAIPGVNTLSKFEILARVIRTMSADQLKKAAEHIYYPYSKASPKSSQDAESYQAWTSFRDAVAQAGTGPALLTLKDWIKSGKVEGQEAAELVSAVQNSARTPTPEYMEAFFNLATSEEASRQWFLNTSAILSFTNLVRKAQVNNDTAHNLYPSHAFGRLYPRKQAQKAVSEKYIPYLQTQLRKAVSQGDSPKIQVYIRALGNTAHPKILSVFEPYLEGKEPMSDFQRLTIVASMDKMTKTYPKLARSVLFKIYQNAGDAPEVRVAAVMQLMKTNPPAQILQRMAQNTNSDHSKQVNSAVKSAIESAARLRTPNTQELAQNAKSAVDMLTPKNYGAQYSKNALRSYIVQEQQLGYQSQYSAIQSGDNILPSSMFLSLRKNLGGYKPQEFQASYMTSSADDLMQLLSNQFEPSQAQSSSHKKSGSARRSQSGSSSSAWSIDKLATLLNIDTDEAEQLEGNVLINMLSGNKFFAFDNHTIEQIPKLAREAAIKLREGQHYNFTKMYNQYTAKIGFPTATGLPFVFSFSVPTYAYVGGSIQAKSHPDIASSKDAIQVPNAVNVTADVEIT
;
A
#
# COMPACT_ATOMS: atom_id res chain seq x y z
N MET A 1 -20.99 -0.60 32.99
CA MET A 1 -19.56 -0.94 32.75
C MET A 1 -18.89 -1.52 34.00
N ALA A 2 -18.45 -0.71 34.99
CA ALA A 2 -17.64 -1.19 36.12
C ALA A 2 -18.26 -2.27 37.04
N ALA A 3 -19.57 -2.53 36.96
CA ALA A 3 -20.28 -3.52 37.75
C ALA A 3 -20.33 -4.94 37.13
N ILE A 4 -19.79 -5.17 35.93
CA ILE A 4 -19.86 -6.49 35.27
C ILE A 4 -18.64 -7.33 35.67
N ILE A 5 -18.84 -7.96 36.82
CA ILE A 5 -17.98 -8.91 37.51
C ILE A 5 -18.81 -10.12 37.99
N PRO A 6 -20.08 -9.99 38.45
CA PRO A 6 -20.84 -11.14 38.96
C PRO A 6 -21.09 -12.23 37.92
N LEU A 7 -21.63 -11.88 36.75
CA LEU A 7 -22.24 -12.86 35.84
C LEU A 7 -21.25 -13.91 35.27
N LYS A 8 -20.06 -13.51 34.79
CA LYS A 8 -19.07 -14.47 34.27
C LYS A 8 -18.35 -15.26 35.39
N ILE A 9 -18.13 -14.68 36.58
CA ILE A 9 -17.58 -15.43 37.74
C ILE A 9 -18.61 -16.45 38.28
N GLN A 10 -19.87 -16.05 38.47
CA GLN A 10 -20.94 -16.95 38.92
C GLN A 10 -21.23 -18.05 37.89
N LYS A 11 -21.19 -17.76 36.57
CA LYS A 11 -21.26 -18.81 35.54
C LYS A 11 -20.09 -19.80 35.66
N LEU A 12 -18.85 -19.33 35.79
CA LEU A 12 -17.66 -20.21 35.93
C LEU A 12 -17.67 -21.04 37.23
N LEU A 13 -18.22 -20.53 38.33
CA LEU A 13 -18.37 -21.27 39.59
C LEU A 13 -19.60 -22.20 39.62
N ALA A 14 -20.54 -22.02 38.70
CA ALA A 14 -21.67 -22.93 38.46
C ALA A 14 -21.32 -24.06 37.47
N GLN A 15 -20.53 -23.79 36.43
CA GLN A 15 -20.11 -24.76 35.42
C GLN A 15 -18.98 -25.68 35.91
N LYS A 16 -19.34 -26.69 36.72
CA LYS A 16 -18.56 -27.93 36.78
C LYS A 16 -18.94 -28.80 35.59
N LEU A 17 -17.98 -29.04 34.68
CA LEU A 17 -18.13 -29.73 33.38
C LEU A 17 -18.85 -28.81 32.35
N ASP A 18 -18.54 -28.83 31.05
CA ASP A 18 -17.79 -29.82 30.25
C ASP A 18 -16.34 -29.44 29.85
N PRO A 19 -15.47 -30.43 29.55
CA PRO A 19 -14.07 -30.23 29.15
C PRO A 19 -13.89 -30.12 27.61
N ILE A 20 -14.60 -29.21 26.95
CA ILE A 20 -14.40 -28.93 25.51
C ILE A 20 -13.99 -27.46 25.34
N PHE A 21 -13.03 -27.19 24.45
CA PHE A 21 -12.43 -25.86 24.19
C PHE A 21 -11.56 -25.22 25.28
N SER A 22 -10.84 -26.02 26.09
CA SER A 22 -9.54 -25.56 26.61
C SER A 22 -8.46 -26.65 26.53
N LYS A 23 -7.34 -26.32 25.86
CA LYS A 23 -6.07 -27.02 26.12
C LYS A 23 -5.52 -26.48 27.44
N PRO A 24 -5.13 -27.33 28.41
CA PRO A 24 -4.59 -26.85 29.67
C PRO A 24 -3.18 -26.28 29.49
N GLU A 25 -3.09 -24.97 29.19
CA GLU A 25 -1.85 -24.20 29.44
C GLU A 25 -1.50 -24.33 30.93
N ARG A 26 -0.23 -24.62 31.25
CA ARG A 26 0.30 -24.96 32.60
C ARG A 26 0.18 -23.83 33.68
N LYS A 27 -0.69 -22.83 33.50
CA LYS A 27 -0.76 -21.62 34.36
C LYS A 27 -2.19 -21.06 34.63
N ASN A 28 -3.27 -21.80 34.38
CA ASN A 28 -4.60 -21.40 34.86
C ASN A 28 -4.87 -21.99 36.26
N SER A 29 -5.03 -21.12 37.26
CA SER A 29 -5.46 -21.44 38.62
C SER A 29 -6.80 -20.74 38.90
N LEU A 30 -7.89 -21.46 38.68
CA LEU A 30 -9.24 -21.00 39.02
C LEU A 30 -9.43 -21.02 40.56
N PRO A 31 -10.09 -20.02 41.15
CA PRO A 31 -10.40 -20.02 42.58
C PRO A 31 -11.42 -21.13 42.92
N SER A 32 -11.13 -21.93 43.94
CA SER A 32 -12.09 -22.91 44.48
C SER A 32 -13.15 -22.24 45.34
N LYS A 33 -14.30 -22.89 45.58
CA LYS A 33 -15.28 -22.42 46.57
C LYS A 33 -14.61 -22.25 47.94
N GLY A 34 -14.72 -21.04 48.51
CA GLY A 34 -14.05 -20.65 49.75
C GLY A 34 -12.63 -20.07 49.61
N GLN A 35 -11.96 -20.22 48.45
CA GLN A 35 -10.64 -19.63 48.19
C GLN A 35 -10.78 -18.26 47.52
N ALA A 36 -10.28 -17.21 48.18
CA ALA A 36 -10.23 -15.85 47.66
C ALA A 36 -8.91 -15.53 46.93
N TYR A 37 -8.33 -16.52 46.24
CA TYR A 37 -7.13 -16.34 45.43
C TYR A 37 -7.17 -17.20 44.17
N GLY A 38 -6.54 -16.72 43.09
CA GLY A 38 -6.45 -17.43 41.82
C GLY A 38 -5.97 -16.52 40.67
N VAL A 39 -5.34 -17.12 39.66
CA VAL A 39 -4.87 -16.41 38.46
C VAL A 39 -5.29 -17.21 37.23
N TYR A 40 -6.13 -16.64 36.37
CA TYR A 40 -6.66 -17.32 35.18
C TYR A 40 -6.94 -16.37 34.03
N LYS A 41 -6.99 -16.91 32.80
CA LYS A 41 -7.44 -16.20 31.60
C LYS A 41 -8.87 -16.58 31.23
N THR A 42 -9.65 -15.63 30.72
CA THR A 42 -10.96 -15.89 30.11
C THR A 42 -11.26 -14.84 29.04
N MET A 43 -12.20 -15.10 28.13
CA MET A 43 -12.72 -14.07 27.22
C MET A 43 -13.75 -13.20 27.95
N GLU A 44 -13.54 -11.89 27.97
CA GLU A 44 -14.43 -10.91 28.62
C GLU A 44 -15.10 -10.02 27.58
N ASP A 45 -16.41 -9.82 27.71
CA ASP A 45 -17.19 -8.80 27.02
C ASP A 45 -16.74 -7.41 27.50
N THR A 46 -16.08 -6.64 26.64
CA THR A 46 -15.62 -5.28 26.96
C THR A 46 -16.16 -4.28 25.95
N VAL A 47 -16.11 -3.00 26.30
CA VAL A 47 -16.43 -1.89 25.39
C VAL A 47 -15.63 -1.99 24.08
N SER A 48 -14.38 -2.48 24.15
CA SER A 48 -13.50 -2.66 22.98
C SER A 48 -13.76 -3.96 22.18
N GLY A 49 -14.74 -4.77 22.56
CA GLY A 49 -15.02 -6.10 22.01
C GLY A 49 -14.82 -7.24 23.02
N GLU A 50 -14.95 -8.49 22.58
CA GLU A 50 -14.65 -9.68 23.41
C GLU A 50 -13.15 -10.00 23.36
N VAL A 51 -12.49 -9.91 24.52
CA VAL A 51 -11.02 -9.80 24.64
C VAL A 51 -10.48 -10.75 25.72
N GLU A 52 -9.35 -11.42 25.42
CA GLU A 52 -8.63 -12.25 26.40
C GLU A 52 -8.22 -11.37 27.61
N THR A 53 -8.80 -11.68 28.76
CA THR A 53 -8.63 -10.92 29.99
C THR A 53 -8.06 -11.83 31.08
N ILE A 54 -6.93 -11.40 31.63
CA ILE A 54 -6.25 -12.07 32.73
C ILE A 54 -6.83 -11.53 34.04
N TYR A 55 -7.33 -12.42 34.88
CA TYR A 55 -7.75 -12.15 36.25
C TYR A 55 -6.62 -12.56 37.20
N ASP A 56 -6.30 -11.69 38.14
CA ASP A 56 -5.45 -11.94 39.31
C ASP A 56 -6.27 -11.56 40.55
N ILE A 57 -6.50 -12.54 41.43
CA ILE A 57 -7.39 -12.45 42.59
C ILE A 57 -6.56 -12.78 43.83
N SER A 58 -6.65 -11.92 44.86
CA SER A 58 -5.99 -12.14 46.15
C SER A 58 -6.76 -11.52 47.34
N PRO A 59 -6.58 -12.01 48.57
CA PRO A 59 -7.12 -11.35 49.76
C PRO A 59 -6.42 -10.00 49.98
N LEU A 60 -7.19 -8.93 50.19
CA LEU A 60 -6.67 -7.59 50.41
C LEU A 60 -6.16 -7.45 51.86
N PRO A 61 -4.85 -7.23 52.12
CA PRO A 61 -4.32 -7.21 53.48
C PRO A 61 -4.83 -6.02 54.30
N GLN A 62 -5.13 -6.25 55.58
CA GLN A 62 -5.73 -5.25 56.48
C GLN A 62 -4.88 -3.96 56.61
N TYR A 63 -3.55 -4.06 56.54
CA TYR A 63 -2.66 -2.88 56.57
C TYR A 63 -2.76 -1.99 55.31
N VAL A 64 -3.18 -2.55 54.17
CA VAL A 64 -3.43 -1.78 52.94
C VAL A 64 -4.69 -0.93 53.11
N ILE A 65 -5.70 -1.42 53.83
CA ILE A 65 -6.90 -0.63 54.18
C ILE A 65 -6.58 0.42 55.25
N GLN A 66 -5.77 0.11 56.26
CA GLN A 66 -5.34 1.10 57.26
C GLN A 66 -4.60 2.29 56.63
N SER A 67 -3.76 2.03 55.62
CA SER A 67 -3.04 3.09 54.88
C SER A 67 -3.82 3.72 53.73
N ARG A 68 -4.92 3.09 53.26
CA ARG A 68 -5.74 3.55 52.12
C ARG A 68 -7.23 3.19 52.32
N PRO A 69 -7.93 3.82 53.29
CA PRO A 69 -9.32 3.51 53.60
C PRO A 69 -10.27 3.69 52.40
N GLN A 70 -9.95 4.59 51.47
CA GLN A 70 -10.70 4.83 50.23
C GLN A 70 -10.76 3.63 49.27
N LEU A 71 -9.95 2.58 49.50
CA LEU A 71 -10.07 1.31 48.76
C LEU A 71 -11.29 0.49 49.19
N ALA A 72 -11.67 0.56 50.47
CA ALA A 72 -12.87 -0.07 51.00
C ALA A 72 -13.61 0.88 51.98
N PRO A 73 -14.42 1.83 51.47
CA PRO A 73 -15.06 2.87 52.29
C PRO A 73 -16.02 2.32 53.35
N MET A 74 -16.70 1.20 53.06
CA MET A 74 -17.66 0.55 53.95
C MET A 74 -17.23 -0.89 54.28
N PRO A 75 -16.06 -1.11 54.92
CA PRO A 75 -15.45 -2.44 55.03
C PRO A 75 -16.25 -3.39 55.94
N LYS A 76 -17.15 -2.84 56.76
CA LYS A 76 -18.13 -3.57 57.57
C LYS A 76 -19.10 -4.42 56.74
N LEU A 77 -19.34 -4.06 55.47
CA LEU A 77 -20.22 -4.80 54.55
C LEU A 77 -19.68 -6.17 54.12
N ARG A 78 -18.47 -6.57 54.57
CA ARG A 78 -17.93 -7.92 54.33
C ARG A 78 -18.71 -9.03 55.05
N GLY A 79 -19.40 -8.71 56.16
CA GLY A 79 -20.01 -9.72 57.04
C GLY A 79 -18.96 -10.70 57.58
N ASP A 80 -19.25 -11.99 57.45
CA ASP A 80 -18.30 -13.10 57.74
C ASP A 80 -17.28 -13.33 56.60
N GLY A 81 -17.45 -12.61 55.49
CA GLY A 81 -16.53 -12.63 54.35
C GLY A 81 -15.30 -11.74 54.54
N GLN A 82 -14.45 -11.72 53.50
CA GLN A 82 -13.18 -11.00 53.51
C GLN A 82 -13.17 -9.84 52.51
N LEU A 83 -12.11 -9.04 52.54
CA LEU A 83 -11.84 -8.06 51.48
C LEU A 83 -10.95 -8.72 50.43
N ILE A 84 -11.32 -8.58 49.16
CA ILE A 84 -10.65 -9.23 48.02
C ILE A 84 -10.26 -8.16 47.01
N ASP A 85 -9.02 -8.24 46.53
CA ASP A 85 -8.44 -7.42 45.47
C ASP A 85 -8.47 -8.23 44.16
N ILE A 86 -9.09 -7.65 43.12
CA ILE A 86 -9.22 -8.27 41.80
C ILE A 86 -8.60 -7.33 40.77
N VAL A 87 -7.50 -7.77 40.15
CA VAL A 87 -6.85 -7.07 39.04
C VAL A 87 -7.20 -7.77 37.73
N LYS A 88 -7.83 -7.03 36.81
CA LYS A 88 -8.07 -7.46 35.42
C LYS A 88 -7.06 -6.78 34.50
N THR A 89 -6.40 -7.54 33.63
CA THR A 89 -5.51 -7.02 32.57
C THR A 89 -5.96 -7.53 31.20
N ARG A 90 -6.15 -6.64 30.23
CA ARG A 90 -6.70 -6.98 28.90
C ARG A 90 -5.63 -7.14 27.81
N ASN A 91 -5.76 -8.19 27.02
CA ASN A 91 -4.89 -8.50 25.88
C ASN A 91 -5.65 -8.34 24.54
N PHE A 92 -5.77 -7.11 24.05
CA PHE A 92 -6.40 -6.76 22.78
C PHE A 92 -5.71 -7.37 21.53
N SER A 93 -4.49 -7.89 21.68
CA SER A 93 -3.84 -8.72 20.65
C SER A 93 -4.49 -10.11 20.52
N ARG A 94 -5.33 -10.53 21.48
CA ARG A 94 -6.21 -11.71 21.41
C ARG A 94 -7.65 -11.27 21.69
N ALA A 95 -8.40 -11.03 20.62
CA ALA A 95 -9.79 -10.63 20.68
C ALA A 95 -10.56 -11.41 19.60
N GLU A 96 -11.73 -11.96 19.97
CA GLU A 96 -12.61 -12.67 19.03
C GLU A 96 -13.54 -11.68 18.32
N GLN A 97 -13.99 -10.65 19.05
CA GLN A 97 -14.61 -9.45 18.50
C GLN A 97 -13.75 -8.24 18.86
N ARG A 98 -13.45 -7.35 17.90
CA ARG A 98 -12.59 -6.17 18.11
C ARG A 98 -13.24 -4.91 17.53
N MET A 99 -13.70 -4.01 18.39
CA MET A 99 -14.37 -2.77 17.96
C MET A 99 -13.34 -1.69 17.64
N ALA A 100 -13.03 -1.53 16.36
CA ALA A 100 -12.06 -0.57 15.86
C ALA A 100 -12.40 -0.10 14.43
N TYR A 101 -12.01 1.13 14.11
CA TYR A 101 -11.79 1.57 12.74
C TYR A 101 -10.30 1.61 12.46
N HIS A 102 -9.87 1.19 11.28
CA HIS A 102 -8.53 1.45 10.80
C HIS A 102 -8.48 1.62 9.28
N TYR A 103 -7.46 2.32 8.80
CA TYR A 103 -7.18 2.48 7.38
C TYR A 103 -5.71 2.87 7.17
N GLY A 104 -5.09 2.40 6.09
CA GLY A 104 -3.78 2.90 5.64
C GLY A 104 -2.54 2.17 6.19
N PHE A 105 -2.73 1.10 6.96
CA PHE A 105 -1.64 0.22 7.40
C PHE A 105 -1.41 -0.88 6.35
N THR A 106 -0.17 -1.10 5.92
CA THR A 106 0.09 -2.11 4.86
C THR A 106 0.10 -3.52 5.46
N GLY A 107 -0.21 -4.55 4.65
CA GLY A 107 0.04 -5.95 5.02
C GLY A 107 1.52 -6.33 5.05
N LEU A 108 2.43 -5.37 5.24
CA LEU A 108 3.87 -5.59 5.42
C LEU A 108 4.28 -5.42 6.90
N THR A 109 3.33 -5.09 7.78
CA THR A 109 3.52 -4.86 9.22
C THR A 109 3.36 -6.15 10.02
N ASP A 110 4.19 -6.37 11.02
CA ASP A 110 4.28 -7.64 11.77
C ASP A 110 3.30 -7.69 12.95
N TRP A 111 2.16 -6.98 12.81
CA TRP A 111 1.19 -6.71 13.86
C TRP A 111 -0.18 -6.35 13.24
N GLU A 112 -1.25 -6.55 14.00
CA GLU A 112 -2.62 -6.18 13.62
C GLU A 112 -3.01 -4.78 14.16
N PRO A 113 -3.82 -4.00 13.43
CA PRO A 113 -4.38 -2.75 13.94
C PRO A 113 -5.19 -2.95 15.22
N ALA A 114 -5.11 -1.99 16.15
CA ALA A 114 -5.80 -1.99 17.45
C ALA A 114 -5.46 -3.15 18.42
N SER A 115 -4.35 -3.85 18.18
CA SER A 115 -3.70 -4.77 19.14
C SER A 115 -3.02 -4.01 20.30
N ASN A 116 -2.42 -4.72 21.28
CA ASN A 116 -1.69 -4.07 22.40
C ASN A 116 -0.45 -3.30 21.92
N GLN A 117 0.14 -3.67 20.79
CA GLN A 117 1.37 -3.06 20.29
C GLN A 117 1.43 -3.09 18.76
N MET A 118 1.38 -1.91 18.15
CA MET A 118 1.54 -1.70 16.71
C MET A 118 2.97 -1.16 16.47
N GLY A 119 3.92 -2.08 16.35
CA GLY A 119 5.34 -1.76 16.25
C GLY A 119 5.85 -1.04 17.50
N ASN A 120 6.51 0.10 17.32
CA ASN A 120 6.94 0.98 18.41
C ASN A 120 6.08 2.26 18.50
N PHE A 121 5.27 2.55 17.49
CA PHE A 121 4.60 3.84 17.36
C PHE A 121 3.26 3.93 18.08
N LEU A 122 2.60 2.82 18.40
CA LEU A 122 1.44 2.79 19.28
C LEU A 122 1.51 1.56 20.18
N SER A 123 1.34 1.75 21.48
CA SER A 123 1.02 0.69 22.42
C SER A 123 -0.16 1.08 23.30
N ARG A 124 -1.00 0.11 23.67
CA ARG A 124 -2.15 0.31 24.56
C ARG A 124 -2.25 -0.77 25.62
N SER A 125 -2.56 -0.38 26.85
CA SER A 125 -2.90 -1.28 27.95
C SER A 125 -4.17 -0.80 28.65
N SER A 126 -4.93 -1.74 29.20
CA SER A 126 -6.13 -1.50 30.00
C SER A 126 -6.06 -2.40 31.23
N VAL A 127 -6.11 -1.79 32.42
CA VAL A 127 -6.06 -2.48 33.71
C VAL A 127 -7.17 -1.96 34.59
N SER A 128 -7.95 -2.88 35.17
CA SER A 128 -8.97 -2.58 36.17
C SER A 128 -8.55 -3.19 37.51
N ARG A 129 -8.56 -2.41 38.59
CA ARG A 129 -8.45 -2.92 39.96
C ARG A 129 -9.79 -2.73 40.66
N VAL A 130 -10.30 -3.79 41.27
CA VAL A 130 -11.60 -3.82 41.92
C VAL A 130 -11.44 -4.38 43.32
N ILE A 131 -11.93 -3.64 44.30
CA ILE A 131 -11.99 -4.09 45.69
C ILE A 131 -13.43 -4.51 46.00
N ILE A 132 -13.60 -5.73 46.48
CA ILE A 132 -14.89 -6.28 46.88
C ILE A 132 -14.89 -6.74 48.34
N SER A 133 -16.05 -6.76 48.98
CA SER A 133 -16.26 -7.26 50.34
C SER A 133 -17.28 -8.40 50.35
N GLY A 134 -16.91 -9.57 50.89
CA GLY A 134 -17.76 -10.77 50.94
C GLY A 134 -17.01 -12.04 50.52
N SER A 135 -17.63 -12.84 49.65
CA SER A 135 -17.04 -13.99 48.94
C SER A 135 -17.15 -13.80 47.43
N LEU A 136 -16.46 -14.61 46.61
CA LEU A 136 -16.55 -14.52 45.14
C LEU A 136 -17.96 -14.83 44.60
N ASP A 137 -18.77 -15.59 45.33
CA ASP A 137 -20.17 -15.89 44.98
C ASP A 137 -21.14 -14.76 45.39
N ARG A 138 -20.87 -14.06 46.50
CA ARG A 138 -21.74 -13.02 47.09
C ARG A 138 -20.90 -11.90 47.70
N TYR A 139 -20.91 -10.72 47.06
CA TYR A 139 -20.10 -9.57 47.47
C TYR A 139 -20.74 -8.22 47.17
N THR A 140 -20.20 -7.18 47.79
CA THR A 140 -20.42 -5.78 47.44
C THR A 140 -19.14 -5.21 46.82
N ILE A 141 -19.25 -4.49 45.70
CA ILE A 141 -18.11 -3.73 45.13
C ILE A 141 -17.91 -2.48 45.98
N GLN A 142 -16.72 -2.33 46.55
CA GLN A 142 -16.35 -1.20 47.42
C GLN A 142 -15.70 -0.07 46.60
N SER A 143 -14.80 -0.43 45.69
CA SER A 143 -14.22 0.49 44.71
C SER A 143 -13.82 -0.25 43.44
N SER A 144 -13.81 0.46 42.30
CA SER A 144 -13.42 -0.09 41.00
C SER A 144 -12.77 1.02 40.17
N VAL A 145 -11.49 0.86 39.87
CA VAL A 145 -10.69 1.83 39.09
C VAL A 145 -10.18 1.16 37.83
N THR A 146 -10.71 1.57 36.68
CA THR A 146 -10.14 1.18 35.37
C THR A 146 -9.25 2.29 34.85
N THR A 147 -8.05 1.95 34.41
CA THR A 147 -7.10 2.87 33.75
C THR A 147 -6.67 2.28 32.41
N ASP A 148 -6.97 3.02 31.34
CA ASP A 148 -6.39 2.79 30.01
C ASP A 148 -5.20 3.73 29.82
N LYS A 149 -4.13 3.22 29.22
CA LYS A 149 -2.97 4.01 28.82
C LYS A 149 -2.61 3.70 27.36
N ILE A 150 -2.68 4.71 26.52
CA ILE A 150 -2.36 4.65 25.09
C ILE A 150 -1.13 5.54 24.87
N VAL A 151 -0.03 4.98 24.38
CA VAL A 151 1.26 5.67 24.20
C VAL A 151 1.63 5.67 22.72
N ILE A 152 1.87 6.85 22.13
CA ILE A 152 1.99 7.02 20.68
C ILE A 152 3.19 7.89 20.29
N ALA A 153 3.98 7.48 19.29
CA ALA A 153 4.95 8.32 18.61
C ALA A 153 4.26 9.08 17.45
N PRO A 154 4.03 10.41 17.53
CA PRO A 154 3.17 11.12 16.57
C PRO A 154 3.68 11.07 15.12
N HIS A 155 5.00 11.06 14.93
CA HIS A 155 5.64 10.96 13.61
C HIS A 155 5.85 9.52 13.15
N LEU A 156 5.30 8.53 13.88
CA LEU A 156 5.51 7.09 13.74
C LEU A 156 6.92 6.58 14.12
N TYR A 157 7.96 7.43 14.12
CA TYR A 157 9.35 6.99 14.35
C TYR A 157 10.10 7.73 15.46
N ASN A 158 9.60 8.87 15.95
CA ASN A 158 10.31 9.69 16.93
C ASN A 158 10.32 9.12 18.36
N ASN A 159 11.39 9.36 19.13
CA ASN A 159 11.52 8.96 20.53
C ASN A 159 10.52 9.67 21.48
N GLN A 160 10.11 10.90 21.15
CA GLN A 160 9.09 11.63 21.90
C GLN A 160 7.71 11.00 21.67
N LYS A 161 7.10 10.46 22.73
CA LYS A 161 5.78 9.83 22.69
C LYS A 161 4.75 10.62 23.48
N GLY A 162 3.61 10.91 22.85
CA GLY A 162 2.42 11.38 23.54
C GLY A 162 1.72 10.24 24.30
N ILE A 163 0.94 10.59 25.32
CA ILE A 163 0.15 9.64 26.11
C ILE A 163 -1.28 10.14 26.21
N VAL A 164 -2.24 9.27 25.87
CA VAL A 164 -3.65 9.45 26.24
C VAL A 164 -3.98 8.46 27.34
N GLY A 165 -4.32 8.99 28.52
CA GLY A 165 -4.84 8.21 29.63
C GLY A 165 -6.35 8.39 29.75
N SER A 166 -7.09 7.30 29.99
CA SER A 166 -8.50 7.35 30.37
C SER A 166 -8.66 6.63 31.70
N ARG A 167 -9.39 7.22 32.66
CA ARG A 167 -9.57 6.65 34.00
C ARG A 167 -11.03 6.73 34.41
N MET A 168 -11.64 5.58 34.66
CA MET A 168 -12.95 5.46 35.29
C MET A 168 -12.74 5.12 36.77
N ASN A 169 -13.36 5.88 37.67
CA ASN A 169 -13.44 5.56 39.09
C ASN A 169 -14.91 5.33 39.48
N LEU A 170 -15.19 4.23 40.15
CA LEU A 170 -16.43 3.97 40.87
C LEU A 170 -16.05 3.69 42.33
N THR A 171 -16.73 4.31 43.29
CA THR A 171 -16.49 4.15 44.72
C THR A 171 -17.84 4.07 45.42
N LEU A 172 -17.97 3.17 46.39
CA LEU A 172 -19.19 3.01 47.17
C LEU A 172 -19.31 4.12 48.21
N GLU A 173 -20.36 4.94 48.09
CA GLU A 173 -20.61 6.07 48.98
C GLU A 173 -21.56 5.70 50.14
N ALA A 174 -22.70 5.07 49.83
CA ALA A 174 -23.68 4.62 50.81
C ALA A 174 -24.41 3.35 50.34
N VAL A 175 -25.04 2.65 51.29
CA VAL A 175 -25.98 1.54 51.04
C VAL A 175 -27.20 1.76 51.91
N ASN A 176 -28.33 2.08 51.28
CA ASN A 176 -29.60 2.37 51.94
C ASN A 176 -30.62 1.25 51.65
N PRO A 177 -31.46 0.85 52.61
CA PRO A 177 -32.57 -0.07 52.33
C PRO A 177 -33.61 0.62 51.42
N ALA A 178 -34.12 -0.12 50.44
CA ALA A 178 -35.19 0.33 49.56
C ALA A 178 -36.44 -0.53 49.77
N SER A 179 -37.60 0.11 49.96
CA SER A 179 -38.89 -0.53 50.16
C SER A 179 -39.76 -0.39 48.90
N GLY A 180 -40.15 -1.52 48.29
CA GLY A 180 -40.92 -1.57 47.05
C GLY A 180 -40.12 -2.15 45.88
N SER A 181 -40.82 -2.50 44.80
CA SER A 181 -40.19 -2.89 43.54
C SER A 181 -39.71 -1.67 42.76
N PRO A 182 -38.62 -1.76 41.98
CA PRO A 182 -38.23 -0.70 41.05
C PRO A 182 -39.36 -0.42 40.05
N SER A 183 -39.61 0.86 39.76
CA SER A 183 -40.56 1.26 38.72
C SER A 183 -40.14 0.67 37.37
N SER A 184 -41.07 -0.03 36.70
CA SER A 184 -40.81 -0.58 35.35
C SER A 184 -40.41 0.54 34.39
N VAL A 185 -39.32 0.34 33.65
CA VAL A 185 -38.81 1.32 32.68
C VAL A 185 -39.76 1.34 31.48
N PRO A 186 -40.44 2.46 31.15
CA PRO A 186 -41.25 2.53 29.95
C PRO A 186 -40.35 2.44 28.71
N ASN A 187 -40.68 1.53 27.79
CA ASN A 187 -39.94 1.24 26.55
C ASN A 187 -38.44 0.95 26.78
N PRO A 188 -38.08 -0.16 27.46
CA PRO A 188 -36.69 -0.49 27.77
C PRO A 188 -35.92 -0.90 26.51
N ARG A 189 -34.76 -0.27 26.26
CA ARG A 189 -33.80 -0.74 25.24
C ARG A 189 -33.09 -1.98 25.76
N ILE A 190 -33.32 -3.12 25.11
CA ILE A 190 -32.53 -4.33 25.31
C ILE A 190 -31.14 -4.12 24.73
N VAL A 191 -30.10 -4.44 25.50
CA VAL A 191 -28.69 -4.42 25.09
C VAL A 191 -28.09 -5.78 25.45
N LYS A 192 -27.67 -6.57 24.45
CA LYS A 192 -27.28 -7.99 24.65
C LYS A 192 -25.99 -8.16 25.47
N ASN A 193 -24.98 -7.33 25.25
CA ASN A 193 -23.64 -7.45 25.87
C ASN A 193 -23.00 -6.08 26.18
N LEU A 194 -21.72 -6.05 26.53
CA LEU A 194 -20.98 -4.82 26.87
C LEU A 194 -20.29 -4.12 25.68
N VAL A 195 -20.40 -4.67 24.48
CA VAL A 195 -19.58 -4.25 23.34
C VAL A 195 -20.09 -2.95 22.74
N TYR A 196 -19.18 -2.07 22.31
CA TYR A 196 -19.55 -0.77 21.74
C TYR A 196 -20.41 -0.92 20.48
N GLU A 197 -21.68 -0.55 20.57
CA GLU A 197 -22.56 -0.43 19.40
C GLU A 197 -22.15 0.79 18.56
N TYR A 198 -21.97 0.60 17.26
CA TYR A 198 -21.69 1.69 16.33
C TYR A 198 -22.93 2.57 16.12
N ASN A 199 -22.76 3.90 16.14
CA ASN A 199 -23.83 4.82 15.76
C ASN A 199 -24.27 4.58 14.31
N ALA A 200 -25.58 4.37 14.11
CA ALA A 200 -26.19 4.40 12.80
C ALA A 200 -26.10 5.83 12.21
N ALA A 201 -25.81 5.96 10.91
CA ALA A 201 -25.73 7.27 10.24
C ALA A 201 -27.10 7.78 9.75
N SER A 202 -28.16 7.00 9.94
CA SER A 202 -29.54 7.41 9.66
C SER A 202 -30.54 6.71 10.59
N GLN A 203 -31.75 7.25 10.71
CA GLN A 203 -32.83 6.60 11.47
C GLN A 203 -33.23 5.24 10.87
N GLN A 204 -33.12 5.07 9.55
CA GLN A 204 -33.38 3.80 8.88
C GLN A 204 -32.29 2.76 9.15
N GLU A 205 -31.00 3.15 9.15
CA GLU A 205 -29.93 2.27 9.66
C GLU A 205 -30.12 1.95 11.15
N GLY A 206 -30.61 2.91 11.94
CA GLY A 206 -30.96 2.68 13.34
C GLY A 206 -31.99 1.57 13.51
N GLN A 207 -33.03 1.58 12.67
CA GLN A 207 -34.06 0.53 12.62
C GLN A 207 -33.56 -0.79 12.02
N GLN A 208 -32.66 -0.76 11.02
CA GLN A 208 -32.09 -1.96 10.41
C GLN A 208 -31.11 -2.68 11.35
N ASN A 209 -30.24 -1.94 12.05
CA ASN A 209 -29.40 -2.49 13.12
C ASN A 209 -30.28 -3.10 14.22
N HIS A 210 -31.41 -2.46 14.56
CA HIS A 210 -32.41 -2.99 15.50
C HIS A 210 -33.05 -4.30 15.03
N ASN A 211 -33.32 -4.44 13.73
CA ASN A 211 -34.01 -5.61 13.17
C ASN A 211 -33.06 -6.77 12.84
N ALA A 212 -31.80 -6.51 12.47
CA ALA A 212 -30.78 -7.56 12.37
C ALA A 212 -30.58 -8.25 13.72
N TYR A 213 -30.45 -7.47 14.80
CA TYR A 213 -30.36 -7.98 16.17
C TYR A 213 -31.63 -8.71 16.66
N LYS A 214 -32.79 -8.49 16.03
CA LYS A 214 -34.02 -9.27 16.29
C LYS A 214 -34.03 -10.62 15.58
N GLN A 215 -33.42 -10.74 14.40
CA GLN A 215 -33.49 -11.99 13.63
C GLN A 215 -32.67 -13.13 14.27
N TYR A 216 -31.62 -12.81 15.03
CA TYR A 216 -30.96 -13.73 15.95
C TYR A 216 -31.91 -14.36 16.99
N ASN A 217 -32.98 -13.66 17.38
CA ASN A 217 -33.84 -14.08 18.50
C ASN A 217 -34.80 -15.22 18.13
N SER A 218 -34.98 -15.58 16.86
CA SER A 218 -35.71 -16.81 16.49
C SER A 218 -34.88 -18.06 16.79
N ASP A 219 -33.58 -17.97 16.59
CA ASP A 219 -32.73 -19.15 16.43
C ASP A 219 -32.22 -19.67 17.79
N GLU A 220 -31.91 -18.79 18.75
CA GLU A 220 -31.67 -19.22 20.15
C GLU A 220 -32.94 -19.78 20.82
N SER A 221 -34.12 -19.30 20.44
CA SER A 221 -35.39 -19.70 21.09
C SER A 221 -35.89 -21.10 20.72
N SER A 222 -35.21 -21.80 19.81
CA SER A 222 -35.61 -23.13 19.32
C SER A 222 -34.67 -24.27 19.76
N SER A 223 -33.54 -23.98 20.40
CA SER A 223 -32.50 -24.96 20.71
C SER A 223 -32.63 -25.64 22.09
N SER A 224 -33.84 -26.05 22.50
CA SER A 224 -34.07 -26.68 23.81
C SER A 224 -34.96 -27.93 23.86
N SER A 225 -35.15 -28.66 22.75
CA SER A 225 -35.64 -30.05 22.78
C SER A 225 -35.48 -30.80 21.46
N SER A 226 -34.59 -31.79 21.39
CA SER A 226 -34.78 -33.04 20.61
C SER A 226 -33.58 -33.98 20.76
N SER A 227 -33.81 -35.12 21.41
CA SER A 227 -32.87 -36.23 21.44
C SER A 227 -33.38 -37.40 20.60
N SER A 228 -32.63 -37.76 19.55
CA SER A 228 -32.59 -39.09 18.90
C SER A 228 -33.82 -39.64 18.15
N SER A 229 -33.51 -40.53 17.19
CA SER A 229 -34.37 -41.49 16.48
C SER A 229 -35.19 -41.00 15.27
N SER A 230 -35.70 -41.94 14.50
CA SER A 230 -35.91 -41.83 13.05
C SER A 230 -37.10 -42.65 12.53
N SER A 231 -37.32 -42.56 11.20
CA SER A 231 -38.07 -43.48 10.31
C SER A 231 -39.60 -43.30 10.15
N SER A 232 -40.03 -43.54 8.90
CA SER A 232 -41.34 -44.04 8.41
C SER A 232 -42.64 -43.23 8.62
N ASP A 233 -43.12 -42.70 7.48
CA ASP A 233 -44.41 -43.04 6.84
C ASP A 233 -45.78 -42.59 7.40
N SER A 234 -46.35 -41.62 6.67
CA SER A 234 -47.65 -41.72 5.97
C SER A 234 -48.97 -41.25 6.62
N SER A 235 -49.84 -40.78 5.71
CA SER A 235 -51.31 -40.64 5.80
C SER A 235 -51.95 -39.46 6.56
N SER A 236 -52.90 -38.83 5.85
CA SER A 236 -54.11 -38.10 6.28
C SER A 236 -54.39 -37.89 7.79
N SER A 237 -54.89 -36.72 8.21
CA SER A 237 -56.25 -36.29 7.83
C SER A 237 -56.59 -34.84 8.20
N SER A 238 -57.74 -34.37 7.71
CA SER A 238 -58.32 -33.03 7.90
C SER A 238 -58.96 -32.80 9.26
N SER A 239 -58.96 -31.56 9.75
CA SER A 239 -60.01 -31.03 10.63
C SER A 239 -60.11 -29.51 10.49
N ASP A 240 -61.27 -29.01 10.05
CA ASP A 240 -61.59 -27.58 10.06
C ASP A 240 -61.96 -27.09 11.47
N SER A 241 -61.78 -25.81 11.73
CA SER A 241 -62.60 -25.04 12.68
C SER A 241 -62.53 -23.56 12.33
N SER A 242 -63.69 -22.89 12.31
CA SER A 242 -63.87 -21.58 11.66
C SER A 242 -64.56 -20.55 12.56
N SER A 243 -64.21 -19.28 12.37
CA SER A 243 -65.02 -18.06 12.66
C SER A 243 -64.17 -16.84 12.22
N SER A 244 -64.48 -16.13 11.14
CA SER A 244 -65.49 -15.04 11.03
C SER A 244 -65.20 -13.83 11.94
N ALA A 245 -65.28 -12.56 11.53
CA ALA A 245 -65.41 -11.85 10.24
C ALA A 245 -65.13 -10.33 10.57
N SER A 246 -65.19 -9.31 9.71
CA SER A 246 -65.66 -9.13 8.32
C SER A 246 -64.99 -7.90 7.68
N ASN A 247 -65.07 -7.80 6.34
CA ASN A 247 -65.16 -6.57 5.51
C ASN A 247 -64.07 -5.46 5.58
N SER A 248 -63.73 -4.77 4.48
CA SER A 248 -64.12 -4.93 3.06
C SER A 248 -63.26 -4.06 2.13
N THR A 249 -63.09 -4.49 0.87
CA THR A 249 -62.89 -3.68 -0.37
C THR A 249 -61.66 -2.74 -0.46
N SER A 250 -61.00 -2.58 -1.62
CA SER A 250 -61.23 -3.14 -2.97
C SER A 250 -60.00 -2.99 -3.89
N ASP A 251 -59.85 -3.97 -4.79
CA ASP A 251 -59.34 -3.89 -6.16
C ASP A 251 -57.92 -3.39 -6.50
N ASN A 252 -57.13 -4.35 -7.02
CA ASN A 252 -56.63 -4.41 -8.41
C ASN A 252 -56.04 -3.14 -9.05
N SER A 253 -54.87 -3.20 -9.69
CA SER A 253 -54.62 -4.19 -10.75
C SER A 253 -53.14 -4.38 -11.07
N SER A 254 -52.82 -5.54 -11.62
CA SER A 254 -51.52 -5.87 -12.21
C SER A 254 -51.62 -5.97 -13.73
N SER A 255 -50.57 -5.56 -14.43
CA SER A 255 -50.28 -6.04 -15.78
C SER A 255 -48.79 -6.15 -15.99
N SER A 256 -48.37 -7.33 -16.46
CA SER A 256 -47.00 -7.67 -16.81
C SER A 256 -46.92 -7.95 -18.32
N SER A 257 -45.73 -8.37 -18.79
CA SER A 257 -45.44 -8.83 -20.15
C SER A 257 -45.34 -7.72 -21.23
N SER A 258 -44.59 -7.87 -22.33
CA SER A 258 -43.34 -8.60 -22.61
C SER A 258 -43.00 -8.41 -24.10
N SER A 259 -41.72 -8.35 -24.49
CA SER A 259 -41.32 -8.60 -25.88
C SER A 259 -39.86 -9.06 -25.99
N SER A 260 -39.58 -9.89 -27.00
CA SER A 260 -38.28 -10.53 -27.22
C SER A 260 -38.13 -11.05 -28.66
N SER A 261 -37.21 -10.46 -29.42
CA SER A 261 -36.66 -10.89 -30.73
C SER A 261 -35.53 -9.89 -31.08
N ASP A 262 -34.31 -10.28 -31.49
CA ASP A 262 -33.87 -10.94 -32.74
C ASP A 262 -33.96 -10.03 -34.00
N SER A 263 -33.03 -10.04 -34.97
CA SER A 263 -31.66 -10.60 -35.08
C SER A 263 -31.02 -10.24 -36.45
N SER A 264 -29.70 -9.96 -36.54
CA SER A 264 -28.89 -9.95 -37.81
C SER A 264 -29.32 -8.95 -38.93
N SER A 265 -28.59 -8.68 -40.03
CA SER A 265 -27.19 -8.88 -40.47
C SER A 265 -26.84 -7.92 -41.65
N GLU A 266 -25.57 -7.95 -42.09
CA GLU A 266 -24.93 -7.52 -43.37
C GLU A 266 -25.80 -7.12 -44.59
N GLY A 267 -25.39 -6.24 -45.53
CA GLY A 267 -24.15 -5.44 -45.63
C GLY A 267 -23.88 -4.85 -47.05
N ASN A 268 -22.83 -4.02 -47.17
CA ASN A 268 -22.05 -3.61 -48.37
C ASN A 268 -22.67 -2.90 -49.62
N GLN A 269 -22.06 -1.74 -49.95
CA GLN A 269 -21.60 -1.29 -51.30
C GLN A 269 -22.61 -0.83 -52.38
N ALA A 270 -22.32 0.14 -53.27
CA ALA A 270 -21.21 1.11 -53.39
C ALA A 270 -21.51 2.21 -54.45
N ASN A 271 -20.53 3.10 -54.69
CA ASN A 271 -20.20 3.75 -56.00
C ASN A 271 -21.05 4.97 -56.46
N ASN A 272 -20.53 5.96 -57.22
CA ASN A 272 -19.16 6.22 -57.74
C ASN A 272 -18.97 7.70 -58.23
N GLN A 273 -17.76 8.02 -58.73
CA GLN A 273 -17.36 9.13 -59.63
C GLN A 273 -17.05 10.53 -59.01
N TRP A 274 -16.04 11.31 -59.48
CA TRP A 274 -15.01 11.06 -60.52
C TRP A 274 -13.76 11.97 -60.43
N ASN A 275 -12.60 11.43 -60.85
CA ASN A 275 -11.49 12.07 -61.62
C ASN A 275 -10.73 13.33 -61.11
N SER A 276 -9.41 13.51 -61.38
CA SER A 276 -8.41 12.63 -62.03
C SER A 276 -6.94 13.13 -61.97
N LYS A 277 -5.98 12.17 -61.97
CA LYS A 277 -4.65 12.19 -62.64
C LYS A 277 -3.52 13.12 -62.10
N GLN A 278 -2.21 12.77 -62.16
CA GLN A 278 -1.53 11.48 -62.48
C GLN A 278 -0.04 11.43 -62.01
N HIS A 279 0.46 10.20 -61.74
CA HIS A 279 1.85 9.67 -61.80
C HIS A 279 3.10 10.37 -61.19
N GLY A 280 4.14 9.57 -60.86
CA GLY A 280 5.51 10.09 -60.94
C GLY A 280 6.73 9.16 -60.73
N ASN A 281 6.78 8.34 -59.66
CA ASN A 281 7.85 7.37 -59.30
C ASN A 281 9.37 7.66 -59.48
N ASN A 282 10.12 7.36 -58.40
CA ASN A 282 11.42 6.65 -58.34
C ASN A 282 12.82 7.35 -58.33
N GLN A 283 13.51 7.11 -57.19
CA GLN A 283 14.87 6.53 -57.02
C GLN A 283 16.19 7.37 -56.97
N LYS A 284 16.79 7.34 -55.76
CA LYS A 284 18.19 6.97 -55.39
C LYS A 284 19.43 7.86 -55.69
N ASN A 285 20.15 8.14 -54.60
CA ASN A 285 21.63 8.04 -54.38
C ASN A 285 22.65 9.12 -54.89
N ALA A 286 22.90 10.14 -54.04
CA ALA A 286 24.25 10.61 -53.58
C ALA A 286 25.28 11.11 -54.66
N PRO A 287 26.61 11.33 -54.41
CA PRO A 287 27.40 11.48 -53.16
C PRO A 287 28.50 12.61 -53.15
N LYS A 288 29.15 12.84 -51.97
CA LYS A 288 30.48 13.52 -51.75
C LYS A 288 30.53 15.05 -52.09
N ASN A 289 31.53 15.89 -51.73
CA ASN A 289 32.89 15.77 -51.12
C ASN A 289 33.18 17.08 -50.27
N ARG A 290 34.34 17.69 -49.92
CA ARG A 290 35.82 17.49 -50.06
C ARG A 290 36.60 18.40 -49.04
N SER A 291 37.70 17.92 -48.42
CA SER A 291 38.86 18.68 -47.83
C SER A 291 38.65 19.77 -46.72
N ARG A 292 39.62 20.18 -45.86
CA ARG A 292 40.98 19.72 -45.39
C ARG A 292 41.46 20.57 -44.17
N ARG A 293 42.59 20.14 -43.54
CA ARG A 293 43.49 20.86 -42.57
C ARG A 293 42.95 21.10 -41.13
N SER A 294 43.76 21.22 -40.06
CA SER A 294 45.09 20.62 -39.76
C SER A 294 45.63 20.91 -38.33
N VAL A 295 46.16 19.86 -37.68
CA VAL A 295 47.44 19.83 -36.90
C VAL A 295 47.51 20.39 -35.45
N ASN A 296 48.25 19.63 -34.62
CA ASN A 296 48.82 19.89 -33.28
C ASN A 296 47.90 20.04 -32.06
N GLN A 297 48.39 19.86 -30.81
CA GLN A 297 49.26 18.84 -30.16
C GLN A 297 49.54 19.32 -28.70
N GLY A 298 49.85 18.39 -27.77
CA GLY A 298 50.01 18.69 -26.34
C GLY A 298 48.65 18.67 -25.61
N LYS A 299 48.37 17.84 -24.60
CA LYS A 299 49.19 16.94 -23.78
C LYS A 299 50.16 17.64 -22.80
N GLN A 300 49.66 17.92 -21.60
CA GLN A 300 50.31 17.48 -20.36
C GLN A 300 49.30 17.38 -19.22
N ASP A 301 49.65 16.55 -18.23
CA ASP A 301 48.81 16.11 -17.13
C ASP A 301 49.01 17.00 -15.88
N TYR A 302 48.04 17.06 -14.96
CA TYR A 302 48.18 16.60 -13.56
C TYR A 302 46.98 16.97 -12.66
N ASP A 303 46.92 16.31 -11.51
CA ASP A 303 45.85 16.33 -10.51
C ASP A 303 45.51 17.72 -9.92
N SER A 304 44.27 17.92 -9.45
CA SER A 304 43.99 17.76 -8.01
C SER A 304 42.58 18.13 -7.53
N SER A 305 42.22 17.51 -6.41
CA SER A 305 41.15 17.77 -5.43
C SER A 305 40.23 19.00 -5.56
N SER A 306 38.94 18.67 -5.50
CA SER A 306 37.85 19.48 -4.96
C SER A 306 38.16 20.26 -3.66
N SER A 307 37.60 21.46 -3.53
CA SER A 307 37.25 22.07 -2.24
C SER A 307 35.91 22.82 -2.34
N SER A 308 35.00 22.56 -1.40
CA SER A 308 33.68 23.21 -1.34
C SER A 308 33.71 24.42 -0.40
N SER A 309 33.35 25.59 -0.91
CA SER A 309 33.20 26.82 -0.12
C SER A 309 31.75 27.05 0.32
N SER A 310 31.49 26.94 1.62
CA SER A 310 30.25 27.47 2.22
C SER A 310 30.43 28.93 2.60
N SER A 311 29.48 29.79 2.25
CA SER A 311 29.44 31.21 2.62
C SER A 311 28.20 31.52 3.45
N ASN A 312 28.41 32.19 4.60
CA ASN A 312 27.34 32.79 5.37
C ASN A 312 26.93 34.14 4.75
N SER A 313 25.66 34.51 4.87
CA SER A 313 25.25 35.90 4.95
C SER A 313 24.17 36.06 6.03
N SER A 314 24.44 36.93 6.99
CA SER A 314 23.51 37.41 8.01
C SER A 314 22.83 38.67 7.53
N GLU A 315 21.57 38.90 7.91
CA GLU A 315 21.11 40.23 8.34
C GLU A 315 19.80 40.11 9.14
N SER A 316 19.33 41.22 9.72
CA SER A 316 18.53 41.23 10.96
C SER A 316 17.29 42.14 10.90
N ASN A 317 16.67 42.34 12.08
CA ASN A 317 15.59 43.29 12.39
C ASN A 317 14.16 42.80 12.04
N ASP A 318 13.09 43.25 12.69
CA ASP A 318 12.80 43.40 14.14
C ASP A 318 11.33 43.86 14.26
N SER A 319 10.53 43.29 15.18
CA SER A 319 9.31 43.93 15.72
C SER A 319 8.63 43.10 16.82
N SER A 320 9.01 43.41 18.05
CA SER A 320 8.30 43.20 19.32
C SER A 320 6.77 42.94 19.29
N SER A 321 6.32 41.93 20.07
CA SER A 321 5.39 42.17 21.18
C SER A 321 5.32 40.99 22.17
N SER A 322 5.97 41.19 23.33
CA SER A 322 5.46 41.00 24.70
C SER A 322 4.31 40.00 24.95
N SER A 323 4.43 39.14 25.97
CA SER A 323 4.40 39.62 27.37
C SER A 323 4.91 38.61 28.42
N SER A 324 5.46 39.14 29.53
CA SER A 324 5.45 38.65 30.96
C SER A 324 5.38 37.15 31.29
N SER A 325 6.05 36.59 32.31
CA SER A 325 6.88 37.07 33.45
C SER A 325 7.25 35.82 34.31
N SER A 326 8.22 35.75 35.23
CA SER A 326 9.31 36.62 35.73
C SER A 326 10.22 35.81 36.69
N SER A 327 11.36 36.40 37.13
CA SER A 327 12.04 36.19 38.45
C SER A 327 12.55 34.78 38.84
N SER A 328 13.77 34.55 39.38
CA SER A 328 14.86 35.42 39.91
C SER A 328 16.23 34.79 39.55
N SER A 329 17.32 35.52 39.27
CA SER A 329 18.33 36.08 40.22
C SER A 329 18.95 35.03 41.18
N GLU A 330 20.26 34.91 41.42
CA GLU A 330 21.50 35.59 40.96
C GLU A 330 22.64 34.53 40.81
N SER A 331 23.58 34.58 39.87
CA SER A 331 24.71 35.51 39.61
C SER A 331 26.02 35.16 40.37
N MET A 332 27.16 35.75 39.92
CA MET A 332 28.57 35.38 40.21
C MET A 332 29.04 34.08 39.51
N GLN A 333 29.70 34.13 38.34
CA GLN A 333 31.04 34.67 38.00
C GLN A 333 32.22 33.79 38.48
N GLY A 334 33.25 33.63 37.64
CA GLY A 334 34.52 32.99 38.05
C GLY A 334 35.27 32.24 36.93
N HIS A 335 36.05 32.97 36.14
CA HIS A 335 36.99 32.51 35.10
C HIS A 335 37.82 31.24 35.41
N GLY A 336 38.30 30.56 34.35
CA GLY A 336 39.52 29.75 34.45
C GLY A 336 39.79 28.77 33.30
N ASN A 337 40.64 29.17 32.35
CA ASN A 337 41.17 28.33 31.25
C ASN A 337 41.59 26.91 31.72
N MET A 338 41.29 25.81 31.00
CA MET A 338 41.97 25.37 29.76
C MET A 338 43.52 25.36 29.87
N PRO A 339 44.25 24.38 29.29
CA PRO A 339 43.79 23.21 28.49
C PRO A 339 44.57 21.90 28.74
N MET A 340 44.33 20.89 27.89
CA MET A 340 45.30 19.90 27.39
C MET A 340 45.91 18.84 28.35
N LYS A 341 46.25 17.61 27.92
CA LYS A 341 45.80 16.75 26.79
C LYS A 341 46.51 15.37 26.94
N ILE A 342 46.24 14.46 25.99
CA ILE A 342 47.23 13.50 25.44
C ILE A 342 47.60 12.26 26.30
N LYS A 343 47.13 11.11 25.79
CA LYS A 343 47.78 9.78 25.75
C LYS A 343 48.01 9.00 27.06
N SER A 344 48.26 7.68 27.01
CA SER A 344 47.72 6.58 26.17
C SER A 344 48.29 5.24 26.68
N ARG A 345 47.83 4.12 26.09
CA ARG A 345 48.36 2.73 26.23
C ARG A 345 48.12 2.10 27.61
N THR A 346 47.30 1.04 27.72
CA THR A 346 47.49 -0.36 27.25
C THR A 346 48.68 -1.07 27.89
N GLY A 347 48.38 -1.95 28.86
CA GLY A 347 49.30 -2.93 29.44
C GLY A 347 48.49 -3.97 30.21
N SER A 348 48.67 -5.26 29.89
CA SER A 348 47.96 -6.37 30.52
C SER A 348 48.95 -7.24 31.29
N LEU A 349 48.60 -7.69 32.51
CA LEU A 349 48.48 -9.12 32.84
C LEU A 349 48.33 -9.40 34.36
N LYS A 350 47.33 -10.24 34.68
CA LYS A 350 47.27 -11.30 35.73
C LYS A 350 47.76 -11.07 37.18
N ALA A 351 46.77 -11.30 38.07
CA ALA A 351 46.76 -12.25 39.20
C ALA A 351 46.99 -11.74 40.63
N GLY A 352 46.07 -12.15 41.52
CA GLY A 352 46.08 -11.92 42.97
C GLY A 352 44.66 -12.00 43.56
N ASN A 353 44.46 -12.80 44.61
CA ASN A 353 43.20 -12.85 45.40
C ASN A 353 43.15 -11.61 46.35
N SER A 354 42.05 -11.25 47.05
CA SER A 354 40.87 -12.02 47.45
C SER A 354 39.61 -11.17 47.72
N SER A 355 38.49 -11.86 47.99
CA SER A 355 37.40 -11.51 48.92
C SER A 355 36.54 -10.23 48.71
N GLU A 356 35.25 -10.49 48.51
CA GLU A 356 34.09 -9.78 49.10
C GLU A 356 33.73 -8.34 48.67
N SER A 357 32.75 -8.27 47.77
CA SER A 357 31.72 -7.21 47.78
C SER A 357 30.39 -7.75 47.25
N SER A 358 29.27 -7.42 47.89
CA SER A 358 27.94 -7.93 47.54
C SER A 358 27.23 -7.08 46.49
N SER A 359 26.80 -7.66 45.37
CA SER A 359 26.00 -6.97 44.33
C SER A 359 24.69 -7.70 44.04
N SER A 360 23.55 -7.04 44.23
CA SER A 360 22.22 -7.57 43.91
C SER A 360 21.94 -7.50 42.40
N SER A 361 22.16 -8.59 41.67
CA SER A 361 21.92 -8.68 40.23
C SER A 361 20.52 -9.19 39.90
N SER A 362 19.73 -8.41 39.16
CA SER A 362 18.48 -8.86 38.53
C SER A 362 18.77 -9.81 37.37
N SER A 363 18.57 -11.12 37.56
CA SER A 363 18.94 -12.16 36.58
C SER A 363 17.78 -12.61 35.68
N SER A 364 17.75 -12.11 34.45
CA SER A 364 16.99 -12.75 33.35
C SER A 364 17.88 -13.81 32.68
N SER A 365 17.75 -15.07 33.10
CA SER A 365 18.62 -16.16 32.63
C SER A 365 17.89 -17.15 31.70
N SER A 366 18.15 -17.06 30.40
CA SER A 366 17.87 -18.13 29.45
C SER A 366 18.99 -19.17 29.50
N SER A 367 18.74 -20.33 30.11
CA SER A 367 19.71 -21.42 30.19
C SER A 367 19.78 -22.24 28.91
N SER A 368 20.94 -22.30 28.27
CA SER A 368 21.29 -23.32 27.28
C SER A 368 22.09 -24.44 27.94
N SER A 369 21.80 -25.68 27.59
CA SER A 369 22.61 -26.85 27.96
C SER A 369 22.58 -27.86 26.82
N SER A 370 23.75 -28.33 26.42
CA SER A 370 23.95 -29.20 25.26
C SER A 370 24.24 -30.64 25.70
N SER A 371 23.52 -31.61 25.13
CA SER A 371 23.92 -33.01 25.11
C SER A 371 23.58 -33.61 23.75
N SER A 372 24.49 -34.42 23.20
CA SER A 372 24.48 -34.87 21.82
C SER A 372 24.13 -36.35 21.69
N SER A 373 23.21 -36.69 20.79
CA SER A 373 23.04 -38.05 20.26
C SER A 373 22.51 -37.99 18.83
N SER A 374 23.11 -38.78 17.94
CA SER A 374 22.85 -38.77 16.50
C SER A 374 21.81 -39.82 16.08
N SER A 375 20.86 -39.42 15.23
CA SER A 375 20.11 -40.34 14.36
C SER A 375 19.62 -39.63 13.11
N SER A 376 19.75 -40.27 11.95
CA SER A 376 19.41 -39.70 10.64
C SER A 376 18.14 -40.33 10.06
N SER A 377 17.09 -39.54 9.84
CA SER A 377 16.00 -39.91 8.93
C SER A 377 15.24 -38.68 8.42
N SER A 378 14.85 -38.75 7.16
CA SER A 378 14.10 -37.73 6.42
C SER A 378 12.63 -37.62 6.84
N SER A 379 12.13 -36.40 7.04
CA SER A 379 10.70 -36.09 6.79
C SER A 379 10.39 -34.59 6.70
N SER A 380 9.83 -34.20 5.55
CA SER A 380 8.68 -33.29 5.40
C SER A 380 8.40 -32.22 6.47
N ASP A 381 9.20 -31.15 6.53
CA ASP A 381 8.85 -29.93 7.28
C ASP A 381 7.54 -29.33 6.74
N SER A 382 6.44 -29.58 7.46
CA SER A 382 5.12 -29.09 7.13
C SER A 382 4.96 -27.64 7.58
N ASP A 383 4.38 -26.81 6.71
CA ASP A 383 4.26 -25.36 6.88
C ASP A 383 3.38 -24.98 8.08
N SER A 384 3.98 -24.95 9.28
CA SER A 384 3.37 -24.45 10.52
C SER A 384 3.35 -22.91 10.53
N SER A 385 2.83 -22.29 9.46
CA SER A 385 2.36 -20.92 9.52
C SER A 385 1.11 -20.89 10.39
N SER A 386 1.29 -20.58 11.68
CA SER A 386 0.23 -20.54 12.69
C SER A 386 -0.68 -19.31 12.51
N SER A 387 -1.28 -19.16 11.34
CA SER A 387 -2.47 -18.34 11.19
C SER A 387 -3.57 -18.99 12.02
N SER A 388 -4.02 -18.31 13.08
CA SER A 388 -5.20 -18.69 13.85
C SER A 388 -6.43 -18.59 12.95
N SER A 389 -6.73 -19.67 12.23
CA SER A 389 -7.96 -19.82 11.45
C SER A 389 -9.13 -20.03 12.39
N SER A 390 -9.59 -18.95 13.02
CA SER A 390 -10.92 -18.89 13.60
C SER A 390 -11.91 -19.20 12.49
N SER A 391 -12.55 -20.37 12.57
CA SER A 391 -13.61 -20.77 11.64
C SER A 391 -14.83 -19.90 11.91
N ILE A 392 -14.89 -18.74 11.25
CA ILE A 392 -16.01 -17.80 11.31
C ILE A 392 -17.22 -18.45 10.60
N SER A 393 -17.94 -19.25 11.38
CA SER A 393 -19.34 -19.60 11.16
C SER A 393 -20.18 -18.70 12.07
N SER A 394 -21.27 -18.15 11.54
CA SER A 394 -22.25 -17.30 12.25
C SER A 394 -21.67 -16.16 13.13
N SER A 395 -20.98 -15.18 12.53
CA SER A 395 -20.58 -13.94 13.24
C SER A 395 -20.66 -12.63 12.43
N GLU A 396 -21.46 -12.57 11.34
CA GLU A 396 -21.58 -11.33 10.53
C GLU A 396 -22.40 -10.21 11.23
N GLU A 397 -23.14 -10.50 12.31
CA GLU A 397 -24.12 -9.61 12.97
C GLU A 397 -23.51 -8.33 13.62
N PHE A 398 -22.22 -8.34 13.95
CA PHE A 398 -21.56 -7.25 14.68
C PHE A 398 -20.89 -6.19 13.79
N TRP A 399 -20.89 -6.38 12.47
CA TRP A 399 -20.28 -5.44 11.52
C TRP A 399 -21.31 -4.44 11.00
N GLN A 400 -20.85 -3.23 10.69
CA GLN A 400 -21.69 -2.27 9.98
C GLN A 400 -22.02 -2.72 8.55
N PRO A 401 -23.18 -2.30 8.01
CA PRO A 401 -23.52 -2.51 6.61
C PRO A 401 -22.37 -2.11 5.66
N LYS A 402 -22.03 -3.00 4.73
CA LYS A 402 -20.95 -2.78 3.76
C LYS A 402 -21.33 -1.58 2.86
N PRO A 403 -20.48 -0.55 2.71
CA PRO A 403 -20.86 0.68 2.00
C PRO A 403 -21.23 0.45 0.52
N LYS A 404 -22.38 1.02 0.13
CA LYS A 404 -22.88 1.02 -1.26
C LYS A 404 -22.09 1.99 -2.14
N LEU A 405 -22.08 1.76 -3.44
CA LEU A 405 -21.29 2.53 -4.40
C LEU A 405 -21.70 4.01 -4.53
N SER A 406 -22.97 4.36 -4.37
CA SER A 406 -23.50 5.73 -4.58
C SER A 406 -23.59 6.59 -3.31
N SER A 407 -23.44 5.99 -2.13
CA SER A 407 -23.56 6.67 -0.83
C SER A 407 -22.20 6.85 -0.13
N PRO A 408 -22.02 7.87 0.73
CA PRO A 408 -20.84 7.96 1.58
C PRO A 408 -20.78 6.79 2.58
N PRO A 409 -19.58 6.28 2.94
CA PRO A 409 -19.43 5.18 3.90
C PRO A 409 -19.49 5.68 5.35
N ASN A 410 -20.35 5.10 6.20
CA ASN A 410 -20.37 5.40 7.64
C ASN A 410 -19.07 4.93 8.32
N SER A 411 -18.06 5.79 8.43
CA SER A 411 -16.75 5.44 9.00
C SER A 411 -16.72 5.75 10.50
N PRO A 412 -16.90 4.75 11.40
CA PRO A 412 -17.06 4.98 12.83
C PRO A 412 -15.83 5.63 13.47
N PHE A 413 -16.05 6.25 14.63
CA PHE A 413 -15.06 6.99 15.44
C PHE A 413 -14.47 8.25 14.77
N LEU A 414 -14.46 8.35 13.43
CA LEU A 414 -13.89 9.49 12.73
C LEU A 414 -14.76 10.76 12.93
N PRO A 415 -14.17 11.92 13.34
CA PRO A 415 -14.94 13.12 13.71
C PRO A 415 -15.92 13.63 12.64
N TYR A 416 -15.64 13.44 11.36
CA TYR A 416 -16.50 13.89 10.26
C TYR A 416 -17.79 13.03 10.10
N PHE A 417 -17.80 11.84 10.70
CA PHE A 417 -18.88 10.84 10.58
C PHE A 417 -19.69 10.67 11.87
N ILE A 418 -19.15 11.10 13.03
CA ILE A 418 -19.86 11.04 14.33
C ILE A 418 -19.89 12.38 15.11
N GLY A 419 -19.22 13.44 14.63
CA GLY A 419 -19.07 14.69 15.38
C GLY A 419 -20.34 15.51 15.55
N ASN A 420 -21.36 15.28 14.70
CA ASN A 420 -22.64 15.97 14.79
C ASN A 420 -23.64 15.17 15.64
N GLN A 421 -23.50 15.26 16.97
CA GLN A 421 -24.33 14.52 17.94
C GLN A 421 -24.37 12.99 17.68
N GLY A 422 -23.24 12.41 17.25
CA GLY A 422 -23.14 11.01 16.87
C GLY A 422 -23.31 10.72 15.38
N ASN A 423 -23.72 11.70 14.57
CA ASN A 423 -23.97 11.60 13.14
C ASN A 423 -22.88 12.28 12.28
N SER A 424 -22.98 12.08 10.96
CA SER A 424 -22.18 12.78 9.95
C SER A 424 -22.40 14.29 9.97
N ILE A 425 -21.36 15.06 9.60
CA ILE A 425 -21.47 16.52 9.44
C ILE A 425 -22.55 16.93 8.43
N GLN A 426 -22.82 16.10 7.41
CA GLN A 426 -23.86 16.33 6.40
C GLN A 426 -25.29 16.27 6.97
N ALA A 427 -25.48 15.75 8.19
CA ALA A 427 -26.78 15.74 8.86
C ALA A 427 -27.10 17.08 9.58
N SER A 428 -26.17 18.04 9.60
CA SER A 428 -26.43 19.36 10.18
C SER A 428 -27.05 20.30 9.15
N LYS A 429 -28.19 20.90 9.50
CA LYS A 429 -28.86 21.94 8.70
C LYS A 429 -28.00 23.21 8.48
N GLN A 430 -26.89 23.35 9.22
CA GLN A 430 -25.95 24.47 9.12
C GLN A 430 -24.73 24.16 8.22
N ILE A 431 -24.60 22.94 7.70
CA ILE A 431 -23.41 22.47 6.99
C ILE A 431 -23.80 22.00 5.58
N ASP A 432 -23.65 22.89 4.59
CA ASP A 432 -23.69 22.49 3.18
C ASP A 432 -22.30 22.02 2.73
N GLY A 433 -22.14 20.71 2.55
CA GLY A 433 -20.91 20.10 2.06
C GLY A 433 -20.47 20.61 0.68
N VAL A 434 -21.40 20.97 -0.20
CA VAL A 434 -21.10 21.50 -1.54
C VAL A 434 -20.49 22.89 -1.44
N GLN A 435 -21.08 23.79 -0.64
CA GLN A 435 -20.54 25.14 -0.41
C GLN A 435 -19.18 25.11 0.30
N ILE A 436 -18.99 24.23 1.29
CA ILE A 436 -17.70 24.08 1.97
C ILE A 436 -16.62 23.59 1.02
N VAL A 437 -16.93 22.62 0.15
CA VAL A 437 -16.01 22.11 -0.89
C VAL A 437 -15.65 23.22 -1.89
N GLN A 438 -16.63 23.99 -2.37
CA GLN A 438 -16.38 25.15 -3.25
C GLN A 438 -15.48 26.19 -2.59
N LYS A 439 -15.76 26.55 -1.33
CA LYS A 439 -14.99 27.55 -0.58
C LYS A 439 -13.54 27.11 -0.37
N LEU A 440 -13.33 25.87 0.08
CA LEU A 440 -11.99 25.32 0.31
C LEU A 440 -11.20 25.18 -1.00
N ALA A 441 -11.83 24.71 -2.09
CA ALA A 441 -11.20 24.62 -3.39
C ALA A 441 -10.75 26.00 -3.90
N LYS A 442 -11.60 27.03 -3.79
CA LYS A 442 -11.25 28.41 -4.18
C LYS A 442 -10.14 29.02 -3.31
N GLN A 443 -10.18 28.81 -2.00
CA GLN A 443 -9.11 29.26 -1.09
C GLN A 443 -7.77 28.62 -1.43
N ILE A 444 -7.75 27.29 -1.62
CA ILE A 444 -6.55 26.57 -2.06
C ILE A 444 -6.08 27.08 -3.43
N GLY A 445 -7.01 27.30 -4.37
CA GLY A 445 -6.71 27.77 -5.73
C GLY A 445 -6.05 29.15 -5.79
N ALA A 446 -6.38 30.05 -4.84
CA ALA A 446 -5.71 31.34 -4.69
C ALA A 446 -4.37 31.22 -3.96
N GLU A 447 -4.30 30.43 -2.89
CA GLU A 447 -3.08 30.27 -2.08
C GLU A 447 -1.91 29.66 -2.87
N VAL A 448 -2.18 28.76 -3.82
CA VAL A 448 -1.12 28.15 -4.64
C VAL A 448 -0.65 28.99 -5.83
N GLN A 449 -1.18 30.21 -6.02
CA GLN A 449 -0.58 31.20 -6.94
C GLN A 449 0.70 31.82 -6.36
N GLN A 450 1.01 31.56 -5.09
CA GLN A 450 2.21 32.05 -4.41
C GLN A 450 2.91 30.87 -3.71
N PRO A 451 3.67 30.02 -4.43
CA PRO A 451 4.22 28.78 -3.88
C PRO A 451 5.06 28.98 -2.61
N ASN A 452 5.81 30.08 -2.53
CA ASN A 452 6.58 30.49 -1.35
C ASN A 452 5.72 30.72 -0.08
N ALA A 453 4.43 31.02 -0.20
CA ALA A 453 3.52 31.23 0.94
C ALA A 453 2.91 29.93 1.48
N ILE A 454 2.86 28.85 0.69
CA ILE A 454 2.14 27.59 0.99
C ILE A 454 2.46 27.02 2.39
N PRO A 455 3.71 27.00 2.89
CA PRO A 455 4.01 26.52 4.24
C PRO A 455 3.38 27.36 5.36
N GLY A 456 3.28 28.69 5.18
CA GLY A 456 2.75 29.62 6.17
C GLY A 456 1.22 29.62 6.24
N VAL A 457 0.54 29.59 5.10
CA VAL A 457 -0.93 29.70 5.04
C VAL A 457 -1.69 28.38 5.26
N ASN A 458 -0.99 27.27 5.58
CA ASN A 458 -1.59 25.96 5.90
C ASN A 458 -2.42 25.32 4.75
N THR A 459 -2.12 25.61 3.49
CA THR A 459 -2.87 25.11 2.32
C THR A 459 -2.97 23.58 2.26
N LEU A 460 -1.90 22.86 2.62
CA LEU A 460 -1.89 21.39 2.68
C LEU A 460 -2.88 20.82 3.72
N SER A 461 -3.07 21.53 4.83
CA SER A 461 -4.07 21.19 5.85
C SER A 461 -5.49 21.41 5.33
N LYS A 462 -5.72 22.49 4.56
CA LYS A 462 -6.99 22.76 3.86
C LYS A 462 -7.31 21.68 2.82
N PHE A 463 -6.31 21.16 2.10
CA PHE A 463 -6.48 20.05 1.15
C PHE A 463 -6.92 18.74 1.82
N GLU A 464 -6.34 18.33 2.95
CA GLU A 464 -6.81 17.13 3.66
C GLU A 464 -8.13 17.37 4.42
N ILE A 465 -8.51 18.62 4.74
CA ILE A 465 -9.88 18.97 5.17
C ILE A 465 -10.86 18.83 4.00
N LEU A 466 -10.55 19.38 2.82
CA LEU A 466 -11.34 19.24 1.59
C LEU A 466 -11.59 17.76 1.27
N ALA A 467 -10.52 16.94 1.29
CA ALA A 467 -10.62 15.50 1.11
C ALA A 467 -11.38 14.79 2.24
N ARG A 468 -11.48 15.34 3.46
CA ARG A 468 -12.34 14.80 4.54
C ARG A 468 -13.82 15.13 4.32
N VAL A 469 -14.16 16.34 3.85
CA VAL A 469 -15.55 16.71 3.54
C VAL A 469 -16.06 15.87 2.36
N ILE A 470 -15.29 15.76 1.28
CA ILE A 470 -15.62 14.93 0.10
C ILE A 470 -15.88 13.46 0.47
N ARG A 471 -15.15 12.90 1.45
CA ARG A 471 -15.39 11.53 1.97
C ARG A 471 -16.76 11.34 2.64
N THR A 472 -17.48 12.41 2.96
CA THR A 472 -18.83 12.37 3.58
C THR A 472 -19.98 12.61 2.59
N MET A 473 -19.69 12.92 1.32
CA MET A 473 -20.70 13.35 0.34
C MET A 473 -21.25 12.21 -0.53
N SER A 474 -22.50 12.35 -1.00
CA SER A 474 -23.11 11.46 -2.01
C SER A 474 -22.61 11.74 -3.43
N ALA A 475 -22.88 10.81 -4.36
CA ALA A 475 -22.57 11.00 -5.78
C ALA A 475 -23.21 12.28 -6.36
N ASP A 476 -24.46 12.59 -6.00
CA ASP A 476 -25.17 13.79 -6.46
C ASP A 476 -24.57 15.08 -5.89
N GLN A 477 -24.15 15.08 -4.63
CA GLN A 477 -23.45 16.23 -4.03
C GLN A 477 -22.09 16.46 -4.70
N LEU A 478 -21.33 15.40 -5.02
CA LEU A 478 -20.07 15.51 -5.74
C LEU A 478 -20.26 15.95 -7.20
N LYS A 479 -21.33 15.50 -7.87
CA LYS A 479 -21.71 15.95 -9.21
C LYS A 479 -22.01 17.45 -9.22
N LYS A 480 -22.85 17.94 -8.31
CA LYS A 480 -23.14 19.38 -8.13
C LYS A 480 -21.88 20.18 -7.81
N ALA A 481 -21.03 19.70 -6.90
CA ALA A 481 -19.76 20.34 -6.59
C ALA A 481 -18.86 20.44 -7.84
N ALA A 482 -18.77 19.37 -8.64
CA ALA A 482 -18.02 19.38 -9.89
C ALA A 482 -18.60 20.37 -10.92
N GLU A 483 -19.92 20.46 -11.05
CA GLU A 483 -20.58 21.40 -11.97
C GLU A 483 -20.30 22.87 -11.62
N HIS A 484 -20.14 23.20 -10.33
CA HIS A 484 -19.80 24.55 -9.87
C HIS A 484 -18.29 24.88 -9.83
N ILE A 485 -17.40 23.88 -9.85
CA ILE A 485 -15.94 24.06 -9.69
C ILE A 485 -15.18 23.76 -11.00
N TYR A 486 -15.80 23.06 -11.96
CA TYR A 486 -15.16 22.66 -13.22
C TYR A 486 -14.66 23.84 -14.04
N TYR A 487 -13.34 23.91 -14.19
CA TYR A 487 -12.65 24.90 -15.01
C TYR A 487 -11.58 24.21 -15.85
N PRO A 488 -11.79 23.98 -17.16
CA PRO A 488 -10.85 23.25 -18.01
C PRO A 488 -9.63 24.10 -18.37
N TYR A 489 -8.48 23.45 -18.54
CA TYR A 489 -7.22 24.12 -18.86
C TYR A 489 -7.27 24.96 -20.15
N SER A 490 -8.07 24.53 -21.15
CA SER A 490 -8.27 25.26 -22.41
C SER A 490 -8.97 26.62 -22.28
N LYS A 491 -9.51 26.96 -21.09
CA LYS A 491 -10.00 28.31 -20.79
C LYS A 491 -9.01 29.15 -19.98
N ALA A 492 -8.01 28.54 -19.35
CA ALA A 492 -7.12 29.23 -18.42
C ALA A 492 -6.16 30.18 -19.16
N SER A 493 -6.46 31.47 -19.12
CA SER A 493 -5.57 32.51 -19.66
C SER A 493 -4.34 32.67 -18.75
N PRO A 494 -3.10 32.49 -19.25
CA PRO A 494 -1.88 32.66 -18.46
C PRO A 494 -1.64 34.10 -17.96
N LYS A 495 -2.47 35.06 -18.40
CA LYS A 495 -2.38 36.48 -18.04
C LYS A 495 -3.47 36.90 -17.03
N SER A 496 -4.23 35.94 -16.48
CA SER A 496 -5.41 36.18 -15.65
C SER A 496 -5.31 35.41 -14.35
N SER A 497 -5.10 36.14 -13.23
CA SER A 497 -5.11 35.53 -11.89
C SER A 497 -6.41 34.78 -11.65
N GLN A 498 -7.56 35.36 -12.03
CA GLN A 498 -8.86 34.77 -11.75
C GLN A 498 -9.08 33.42 -12.47
N ASP A 499 -8.53 33.27 -13.68
CA ASP A 499 -8.59 32.02 -14.44
C ASP A 499 -7.61 30.98 -13.91
N ALA A 500 -6.40 31.40 -13.51
CA ALA A 500 -5.42 30.55 -12.86
C ALA A 500 -5.93 30.03 -11.50
N GLU A 501 -6.52 30.90 -10.67
CA GLU A 501 -7.20 30.56 -9.42
C GLU A 501 -8.31 29.54 -9.63
N SER A 502 -9.12 29.74 -10.68
CA SER A 502 -10.23 28.84 -11.02
C SER A 502 -9.72 27.47 -11.49
N TYR A 503 -8.66 27.42 -12.30
CA TYR A 503 -8.02 26.17 -12.69
C TYR A 503 -7.35 25.45 -11.52
N GLN A 504 -6.79 26.17 -10.54
CA GLN A 504 -6.23 25.56 -9.34
C GLN A 504 -7.30 25.14 -8.32
N ALA A 505 -8.46 25.81 -8.30
CA ALA A 505 -9.64 25.34 -7.57
C ALA A 505 -10.17 24.02 -8.17
N TRP A 506 -10.26 23.93 -9.50
CA TRP A 506 -10.53 22.66 -10.18
C TRP A 506 -9.47 21.59 -9.87
N THR A 507 -8.19 21.94 -9.94
CA THR A 507 -7.07 21.01 -9.73
C THR A 507 -7.02 20.44 -8.31
N SER A 508 -7.17 21.29 -7.30
CA SER A 508 -7.25 20.85 -5.91
C SER A 508 -8.51 20.03 -5.62
N PHE A 509 -9.65 20.35 -6.25
CA PHE A 509 -10.88 19.57 -6.13
C PHE A 509 -10.79 18.18 -6.79
N ARG A 510 -10.33 18.08 -8.05
CA ARG A 510 -10.18 16.78 -8.76
C ARG A 510 -9.25 15.84 -8.00
N ASP A 511 -8.16 16.39 -7.47
CA ASP A 511 -7.20 15.63 -6.67
C ASP A 511 -7.77 15.24 -5.30
N ALA A 512 -8.52 16.11 -4.64
CA ALA A 512 -9.18 15.77 -3.37
C ALA A 512 -10.28 14.71 -3.55
N VAL A 513 -10.99 14.68 -4.69
CA VAL A 513 -11.89 13.57 -5.09
C VAL A 513 -11.10 12.28 -5.29
N ALA A 514 -10.00 12.30 -6.05
CA ALA A 514 -9.14 11.13 -6.23
C ALA A 514 -8.51 10.64 -4.90
N GLN A 515 -8.24 11.54 -3.94
CA GLN A 515 -7.76 11.24 -2.59
C GLN A 515 -8.86 10.89 -1.58
N ALA A 516 -10.14 11.03 -1.93
CA ALA A 516 -11.25 10.67 -1.06
C ALA A 516 -11.33 9.15 -0.90
N GLY A 517 -11.34 8.42 -2.03
CA GLY A 517 -11.31 6.97 -2.08
C GLY A 517 -12.64 6.27 -1.75
N THR A 518 -13.76 6.99 -1.82
CA THR A 518 -15.11 6.47 -1.58
C THR A 518 -15.77 6.00 -2.88
N GLY A 519 -16.87 5.24 -2.78
CA GLY A 519 -17.70 4.85 -3.94
C GLY A 519 -18.17 6.06 -4.77
N PRO A 520 -18.79 7.09 -4.15
CA PRO A 520 -19.15 8.33 -4.82
C PRO A 520 -18.01 8.97 -5.62
N ALA A 521 -16.80 9.03 -5.05
CA ALA A 521 -15.65 9.59 -5.74
C ALA A 521 -15.22 8.76 -6.96
N LEU A 522 -15.31 7.42 -6.92
CA LEU A 522 -15.04 6.56 -8.07
C LEU A 522 -16.07 6.78 -9.19
N LEU A 523 -17.36 6.94 -8.85
CA LEU A 523 -18.40 7.29 -9.82
C LEU A 523 -18.12 8.66 -10.46
N THR A 524 -17.80 9.67 -9.65
CA THR A 524 -17.45 11.01 -10.15
C THR A 524 -16.25 10.99 -11.10
N LEU A 525 -15.19 10.21 -10.80
CA LEU A 525 -14.05 10.03 -11.71
C LEU A 525 -14.44 9.32 -13.03
N LYS A 526 -15.26 8.27 -12.95
CA LYS A 526 -15.79 7.55 -14.11
C LYS A 526 -16.60 8.47 -15.02
N ASP A 527 -17.45 9.31 -14.44
CA ASP A 527 -18.28 10.26 -15.16
C ASP A 527 -17.46 11.36 -15.83
N TRP A 528 -16.40 11.87 -15.18
CA TRP A 528 -15.49 12.86 -15.79
C TRP A 528 -14.75 12.29 -17.01
N ILE A 529 -14.28 11.04 -16.93
CA ILE A 529 -13.60 10.37 -18.05
C ILE A 529 -14.58 10.11 -19.20
N LYS A 530 -15.79 9.63 -18.92
CA LYS A 530 -16.82 9.38 -19.94
C LYS A 530 -17.41 10.65 -20.56
N SER A 531 -17.26 11.81 -19.93
CA SER A 531 -17.75 13.10 -20.44
C SER A 531 -16.65 14.03 -20.98
N GLY A 532 -15.41 13.55 -21.12
CA GLY A 532 -14.28 14.34 -21.62
C GLY A 532 -13.88 15.51 -20.71
N LYS A 533 -14.31 15.53 -19.44
CA LYS A 533 -13.93 16.55 -18.44
C LYS A 533 -12.49 16.36 -17.94
N VAL A 534 -11.98 15.13 -17.99
CA VAL A 534 -10.57 14.79 -17.72
C VAL A 534 -10.12 13.74 -18.73
N GLU A 535 -8.97 13.95 -19.37
CA GLU A 535 -8.48 13.09 -20.45
C GLU A 535 -6.96 12.86 -20.36
N GLY A 536 -6.46 11.85 -21.07
CA GLY A 536 -5.04 11.58 -21.27
C GLY A 536 -4.28 11.47 -19.95
N GLN A 537 -3.22 12.28 -19.80
CA GLN A 537 -2.40 12.28 -18.59
C GLN A 537 -3.17 12.72 -17.33
N GLU A 538 -4.14 13.65 -17.43
CA GLU A 538 -4.93 14.08 -16.27
C GLU A 538 -5.80 12.93 -15.74
N ALA A 539 -6.54 12.26 -16.64
CA ALA A 539 -7.29 11.06 -16.31
C ALA A 539 -6.38 9.94 -15.77
N ALA A 540 -5.21 9.74 -16.39
CA ALA A 540 -4.22 8.77 -15.95
C ALA A 540 -3.70 9.07 -14.53
N GLU A 541 -3.44 10.33 -14.16
CA GLU A 541 -3.04 10.72 -12.80
C GLU A 541 -4.13 10.47 -11.76
N LEU A 542 -5.38 10.80 -12.08
CA LEU A 542 -6.52 10.61 -11.17
C LEU A 542 -6.80 9.11 -10.94
N VAL A 543 -6.81 8.31 -12.00
CA VAL A 543 -7.00 6.84 -11.89
C VAL A 543 -5.78 6.17 -11.23
N SER A 544 -4.56 6.67 -11.47
CA SER A 544 -3.35 6.21 -10.77
C SER A 544 -3.48 6.32 -9.24
N ALA A 545 -4.18 7.33 -8.73
CA ALA A 545 -4.39 7.53 -7.30
C ALA A 545 -5.31 6.49 -6.65
N VAL A 546 -6.32 5.99 -7.38
CA VAL A 546 -7.38 5.11 -6.86
C VAL A 546 -6.80 3.84 -6.22
N GLN A 547 -5.73 3.27 -6.78
CA GLN A 547 -5.06 2.07 -6.24
C GLN A 547 -4.45 2.27 -4.84
N ASN A 548 -4.30 3.52 -4.40
CA ASN A 548 -3.71 3.91 -3.13
C ASN A 548 -4.73 4.58 -2.19
N SER A 549 -5.68 5.34 -2.73
CA SER A 549 -6.68 6.10 -1.95
C SER A 549 -7.94 5.30 -1.59
N ALA A 550 -8.30 4.27 -2.37
CA ALA A 550 -9.53 3.48 -2.16
C ALA A 550 -9.69 3.03 -0.70
N ARG A 551 -10.86 3.29 -0.11
CA ARG A 551 -11.20 2.99 1.29
C ARG A 551 -12.09 1.77 1.43
N THR A 552 -12.98 1.58 0.47
CA THR A 552 -14.09 0.62 0.53
C THR A 552 -14.18 -0.23 -0.75
N PRO A 553 -13.17 -1.09 -1.04
CA PRO A 553 -13.19 -2.00 -2.19
C PRO A 553 -14.19 -3.16 -1.99
N THR A 554 -15.49 -2.83 -1.99
CA THR A 554 -16.60 -3.78 -2.04
C THR A 554 -16.75 -4.40 -3.44
N PRO A 555 -17.56 -5.45 -3.63
CA PRO A 555 -17.82 -6.01 -4.95
C PRO A 555 -18.30 -4.97 -5.97
N GLU A 556 -19.23 -4.10 -5.60
CA GLU A 556 -19.71 -2.99 -6.45
C GLU A 556 -18.57 -2.04 -6.86
N TYR A 557 -17.68 -1.69 -5.93
CA TYR A 557 -16.54 -0.79 -6.17
C TYR A 557 -15.53 -1.40 -7.16
N MET A 558 -15.16 -2.66 -6.94
CA MET A 558 -14.22 -3.37 -7.82
C MET A 558 -14.81 -3.59 -9.21
N GLU A 559 -16.11 -3.90 -9.31
CA GLU A 559 -16.82 -4.07 -10.58
C GLU A 559 -16.93 -2.74 -11.34
N ALA A 560 -17.29 -1.65 -10.66
CA ALA A 560 -17.33 -0.32 -11.25
C ALA A 560 -15.96 0.17 -11.74
N PHE A 561 -14.88 -0.16 -11.02
CA PHE A 561 -13.52 0.17 -11.44
C PHE A 561 -13.03 -0.75 -12.58
N PHE A 562 -13.37 -2.05 -12.58
CA PHE A 562 -13.09 -2.94 -13.71
C PHE A 562 -13.73 -2.41 -14.99
N ASN A 563 -15.03 -2.09 -14.94
CA ASN A 563 -15.79 -1.59 -16.10
C ASN A 563 -15.39 -0.16 -16.54
N LEU A 564 -14.63 0.57 -15.73
CA LEU A 564 -13.91 1.78 -16.15
C LEU A 564 -12.56 1.43 -16.80
N ALA A 565 -11.78 0.55 -16.18
CA ALA A 565 -10.44 0.17 -16.65
C ALA A 565 -10.44 -0.66 -17.95
N THR A 566 -11.56 -1.29 -18.29
CA THR A 566 -11.77 -2.00 -19.56
C THR A 566 -12.75 -1.27 -20.48
N SER A 567 -13.08 0.00 -20.21
CA SER A 567 -13.98 0.79 -21.05
C SER A 567 -13.29 1.21 -22.35
N GLU A 568 -14.07 1.44 -23.42
CA GLU A 568 -13.50 1.90 -24.68
C GLU A 568 -12.91 3.31 -24.56
N GLU A 569 -13.55 4.20 -23.81
CA GLU A 569 -13.07 5.56 -23.56
C GLU A 569 -11.71 5.54 -22.85
N ALA A 570 -11.54 4.67 -21.86
CA ALA A 570 -10.26 4.47 -21.17
C ALA A 570 -9.21 3.80 -22.08
N SER A 571 -9.62 2.84 -22.91
CA SER A 571 -8.71 2.04 -23.75
C SER A 571 -8.16 2.81 -24.95
N ARG A 572 -8.94 3.76 -25.52
CA ARG A 572 -8.53 4.62 -26.63
C ARG A 572 -7.56 5.74 -26.22
N GLN A 573 -7.59 6.19 -24.96
CA GLN A 573 -6.76 7.29 -24.49
C GLN A 573 -5.34 6.84 -24.11
N TRP A 574 -4.33 7.52 -24.66
CA TRP A 574 -2.92 7.34 -24.29
C TRP A 574 -2.69 7.70 -22.80
N PHE A 575 -1.70 7.05 -22.18
CA PHE A 575 -1.45 6.98 -20.73
C PHE A 575 -2.59 6.34 -19.89
N LEU A 576 -3.85 6.70 -20.13
CA LEU A 576 -5.01 6.22 -19.37
C LEU A 576 -5.22 4.70 -19.54
N ASN A 577 -5.14 4.19 -20.77
CA ASN A 577 -5.33 2.78 -21.08
C ASN A 577 -4.45 1.84 -20.22
N THR A 578 -3.19 2.22 -20.07
CA THR A 578 -2.17 1.51 -19.27
C THR A 578 -2.36 1.80 -17.78
N SER A 579 -2.55 3.07 -17.41
CA SER A 579 -2.68 3.47 -16.00
C SER A 579 -3.92 2.87 -15.33
N ALA A 580 -5.02 2.71 -16.06
CA ALA A 580 -6.26 2.17 -15.53
C ALA A 580 -6.15 0.67 -15.20
N ILE A 581 -5.72 -0.16 -16.17
CA ILE A 581 -5.61 -1.62 -15.95
C ILE A 581 -4.53 -1.98 -14.92
N LEU A 582 -3.42 -1.23 -14.87
CA LEU A 582 -2.36 -1.42 -13.87
C LEU A 582 -2.79 -0.95 -12.46
N SER A 583 -3.61 0.10 -12.36
CA SER A 583 -4.15 0.56 -11.07
C SER A 583 -5.23 -0.38 -10.55
N PHE A 584 -6.10 -0.88 -11.44
CA PHE A 584 -7.09 -1.91 -11.12
C PHE A 584 -6.42 -3.20 -10.61
N THR A 585 -5.44 -3.75 -11.34
CA THR A 585 -4.75 -5.00 -10.92
C THR A 585 -3.95 -4.85 -9.63
N ASN A 586 -3.40 -3.66 -9.34
CA ASN A 586 -2.82 -3.37 -8.02
C ASN A 586 -3.87 -3.32 -6.90
N LEU A 587 -5.07 -2.78 -7.14
CA LEU A 587 -6.15 -2.79 -6.16
C LEU A 587 -6.69 -4.20 -5.92
N VAL A 588 -6.88 -5.01 -6.98
CA VAL A 588 -7.21 -6.44 -6.91
C VAL A 588 -6.25 -7.17 -5.98
N ARG A 589 -4.94 -7.00 -6.15
CA ARG A 589 -3.95 -7.62 -5.26
C ARG A 589 -4.11 -7.17 -3.81
N LYS A 590 -4.29 -5.86 -3.56
CA LYS A 590 -4.41 -5.29 -2.21
C LYS A 590 -5.69 -5.71 -1.49
N ALA A 591 -6.81 -5.85 -2.20
CA ALA A 591 -8.14 -6.04 -1.59
C ALA A 591 -8.68 -7.49 -1.66
N GLN A 592 -8.25 -8.27 -2.66
CA GLN A 592 -8.81 -9.60 -2.92
C GLN A 592 -7.81 -10.72 -2.65
N VAL A 593 -6.57 -10.59 -3.15
CA VAL A 593 -5.55 -11.66 -3.17
C VAL A 593 -4.70 -11.70 -1.89
N ASN A 594 -4.06 -10.59 -1.52
CA ASN A 594 -3.20 -10.52 -0.33
C ASN A 594 -4.05 -10.29 0.92
N ASN A 595 -4.25 -11.33 1.74
CA ASN A 595 -5.15 -11.29 2.90
C ASN A 595 -4.72 -10.26 3.95
N ASP A 596 -3.43 -10.18 4.25
CA ASP A 596 -2.89 -9.33 5.32
C ASP A 596 -3.03 -7.85 4.97
N THR A 597 -2.91 -7.50 3.68
CA THR A 597 -3.22 -6.17 3.16
C THR A 597 -4.72 -5.94 3.12
N ALA A 598 -5.53 -6.91 2.68
CA ALA A 598 -6.99 -6.79 2.68
C ALA A 598 -7.57 -6.61 4.09
N HIS A 599 -6.87 -7.10 5.11
CA HIS A 599 -7.19 -6.90 6.52
C HIS A 599 -6.66 -5.56 7.07
N ASN A 600 -5.35 -5.29 6.96
CA ASN A 600 -4.74 -4.15 7.65
C ASN A 600 -4.94 -2.80 6.94
N LEU A 601 -5.17 -2.78 5.62
CA LEU A 601 -5.25 -1.55 4.82
C LEU A 601 -6.63 -0.89 4.86
N TYR A 602 -7.68 -1.70 4.99
CA TYR A 602 -9.08 -1.28 4.94
C TYR A 602 -9.79 -1.58 6.27
N PRO A 603 -10.90 -0.90 6.61
CA PRO A 603 -11.57 -1.02 7.92
C PRO A 603 -12.29 -2.35 8.19
N SER A 604 -11.54 -3.47 8.24
CA SER A 604 -12.05 -4.82 8.47
C SER A 604 -12.75 -4.99 9.82
N HIS A 605 -12.25 -4.34 10.88
CA HIS A 605 -12.84 -4.35 12.22
C HIS A 605 -14.18 -3.59 12.32
N ALA A 606 -14.54 -2.80 11.30
CA ALA A 606 -15.82 -2.07 11.24
C ALA A 606 -16.86 -2.73 10.32
N PHE A 607 -16.45 -3.27 9.16
CA PHE A 607 -17.35 -3.78 8.11
C PHE A 607 -17.14 -5.27 7.74
N GLY A 608 -16.31 -5.99 8.49
CA GLY A 608 -15.81 -7.31 8.11
C GLY A 608 -14.91 -7.26 6.87
N ARG A 609 -14.68 -8.42 6.22
CA ARG A 609 -13.93 -8.47 4.95
C ARG A 609 -14.80 -7.86 3.83
N LEU A 610 -14.54 -6.59 3.50
CA LEU A 610 -15.28 -5.79 2.51
C LEU A 610 -15.54 -6.51 1.18
N TYR A 611 -14.59 -7.33 0.74
CA TYR A 611 -14.80 -8.31 -0.33
C TYR A 611 -14.74 -9.74 0.27
N PRO A 612 -15.84 -10.52 0.28
CA PRO A 612 -15.86 -11.88 0.82
C PRO A 612 -14.86 -12.82 0.13
N ARG A 613 -14.17 -13.69 0.89
CA ARG A 613 -13.03 -14.48 0.37
C ARG A 613 -13.38 -15.39 -0.81
N LYS A 614 -14.48 -16.16 -0.73
CA LYS A 614 -14.94 -17.04 -1.82
C LYS A 614 -15.25 -16.24 -3.10
N GLN A 615 -15.98 -15.13 -2.97
CA GLN A 615 -16.30 -14.24 -4.10
C GLN A 615 -15.05 -13.57 -4.68
N ALA A 616 -14.10 -13.16 -3.84
CA ALA A 616 -12.84 -12.53 -4.24
C ALA A 616 -11.98 -13.49 -5.07
N GLN A 617 -11.86 -14.75 -4.63
CA GLN A 617 -11.18 -15.79 -5.39
C GLN A 617 -11.88 -16.02 -6.73
N LYS A 618 -13.21 -16.20 -6.74
CA LYS A 618 -14.01 -16.41 -7.95
C LYS A 618 -13.79 -15.30 -8.99
N ALA A 619 -13.96 -14.04 -8.59
CA ALA A 619 -13.79 -12.89 -9.49
C ALA A 619 -12.39 -12.80 -10.10
N VAL A 620 -11.34 -13.06 -9.29
CA VAL A 620 -9.95 -13.08 -9.76
C VAL A 620 -9.68 -14.25 -10.72
N SER A 621 -10.12 -15.47 -10.38
CA SER A 621 -9.80 -16.67 -11.17
C SER A 621 -10.65 -16.87 -12.43
N GLU A 622 -11.88 -16.37 -12.45
CA GLU A 622 -12.86 -16.63 -13.53
C GLU A 622 -13.16 -15.39 -14.39
N LYS A 623 -12.95 -14.17 -13.89
CA LYS A 623 -13.19 -12.92 -14.65
C LYS A 623 -11.90 -12.17 -14.96
N TYR A 624 -11.16 -11.73 -13.94
CA TYR A 624 -10.06 -10.78 -14.15
C TYR A 624 -8.82 -11.42 -14.80
N ILE A 625 -8.37 -12.60 -14.34
CA ILE A 625 -7.22 -13.28 -14.96
C ILE A 625 -7.55 -13.77 -16.38
N PRO A 626 -8.70 -14.40 -16.67
CA PRO A 626 -9.06 -14.79 -18.04
C PRO A 626 -9.15 -13.59 -19.00
N TYR A 627 -9.70 -12.44 -18.58
CA TYR A 627 -9.68 -11.23 -19.40
C TYR A 627 -8.24 -10.82 -19.76
N LEU A 628 -7.34 -10.73 -18.77
CA LEU A 628 -5.94 -10.35 -18.98
C LEU A 628 -5.17 -11.38 -19.84
N GLN A 629 -5.46 -12.67 -19.68
CA GLN A 629 -4.91 -13.75 -20.51
C GLN A 629 -5.34 -13.62 -21.99
N THR A 630 -6.62 -13.35 -22.25
CA THR A 630 -7.13 -13.13 -23.61
C THR A 630 -6.52 -11.89 -24.24
N GLN A 631 -6.36 -10.79 -23.48
CA GLN A 631 -5.72 -9.57 -24.00
C GLN A 631 -4.21 -9.77 -24.24
N LEU A 632 -3.49 -10.51 -23.38
CA LEU A 632 -2.10 -10.88 -23.61
C LEU A 632 -1.94 -11.71 -24.89
N ARG A 633 -2.73 -12.78 -25.05
CA ARG A 633 -2.72 -13.61 -26.27
C ARG A 633 -3.02 -12.81 -27.53
N LYS A 634 -4.00 -11.89 -27.46
CA LYS A 634 -4.29 -10.97 -28.57
C LYS A 634 -3.09 -10.09 -28.91
N ALA A 635 -2.42 -9.50 -27.92
CA ALA A 635 -1.24 -8.67 -28.14
C ALA A 635 -0.07 -9.46 -28.75
N VAL A 636 0.19 -10.68 -28.26
CA VAL A 636 1.17 -11.61 -28.85
C VAL A 636 0.83 -11.93 -30.31
N SER A 637 -0.42 -12.29 -30.62
CA SER A 637 -0.85 -12.56 -32.00
C SER A 637 -0.85 -11.35 -32.94
N GLN A 638 -0.61 -10.15 -32.41
CA GLN A 638 -0.56 -8.89 -33.15
C GLN A 638 0.84 -8.27 -33.21
N GLY A 639 1.88 -8.89 -32.61
CA GLY A 639 3.22 -8.32 -32.52
C GLY A 639 3.31 -7.04 -31.68
N ASP A 640 2.30 -6.77 -30.84
CA ASP A 640 2.15 -5.50 -30.13
C ASP A 640 2.95 -5.52 -28.83
N SER A 641 4.28 -5.39 -28.94
CA SER A 641 5.20 -5.38 -27.79
C SER A 641 4.74 -4.46 -26.65
N PRO A 642 4.36 -3.19 -26.88
CA PRO A 642 3.88 -2.33 -25.80
C PRO A 642 2.67 -2.92 -25.05
N LYS A 643 1.67 -3.50 -25.76
CA LYS A 643 0.54 -4.18 -25.09
C LYS A 643 0.95 -5.48 -24.41
N ILE A 644 1.84 -6.29 -25.01
CA ILE A 644 2.36 -7.52 -24.40
C ILE A 644 2.97 -7.19 -23.03
N GLN A 645 3.87 -6.21 -22.98
CA GLN A 645 4.51 -5.75 -21.74
C GLN A 645 3.51 -5.21 -20.71
N VAL A 646 2.49 -4.44 -21.14
CA VAL A 646 1.42 -3.94 -20.25
C VAL A 646 0.61 -5.09 -19.64
N TYR A 647 0.19 -6.09 -20.42
CA TYR A 647 -0.61 -7.20 -19.90
C TYR A 647 0.20 -8.18 -19.05
N ILE A 648 1.49 -8.42 -19.36
CA ILE A 648 2.43 -9.10 -18.47
C ILE A 648 2.52 -8.36 -17.13
N ARG A 649 2.71 -7.02 -17.15
CA ARG A 649 2.80 -6.23 -15.92
C ARG A 649 1.48 -6.21 -15.14
N ALA A 650 0.33 -6.22 -15.82
CA ALA A 650 -0.99 -6.31 -15.21
C ALA A 650 -1.21 -7.67 -14.50
N LEU A 651 -0.89 -8.78 -15.17
CA LEU A 651 -0.95 -10.14 -14.58
C LEU A 651 -0.04 -10.24 -13.36
N GLY A 652 1.24 -9.88 -13.48
CA GLY A 652 2.20 -9.86 -12.38
C GLY A 652 1.77 -8.98 -11.20
N ASN A 653 1.10 -7.85 -11.48
CA ASN A 653 0.56 -6.98 -10.44
C ASN A 653 -0.56 -7.61 -9.59
N THR A 654 -1.31 -8.60 -10.11
CA THR A 654 -2.33 -9.33 -9.33
C THR A 654 -1.72 -10.25 -8.25
N ALA A 655 -0.51 -10.77 -8.51
CA ALA A 655 0.21 -11.76 -7.71
C ALA A 655 -0.52 -13.09 -7.40
N HIS A 656 -1.65 -13.39 -8.06
CA HIS A 656 -2.45 -14.59 -7.76
C HIS A 656 -1.83 -15.86 -8.40
N PRO A 657 -1.84 -17.05 -7.75
CA PRO A 657 -1.13 -18.24 -8.26
C PRO A 657 -1.51 -18.67 -9.68
N LYS A 658 -2.78 -18.48 -10.10
CA LYS A 658 -3.26 -18.81 -11.46
C LYS A 658 -2.52 -18.05 -12.58
N ILE A 659 -1.78 -16.97 -12.32
CA ILE A 659 -0.97 -16.33 -13.38
C ILE A 659 0.22 -17.20 -13.83
N LEU A 660 0.65 -18.17 -13.01
CA LEU A 660 1.73 -19.08 -13.40
C LEU A 660 1.34 -19.89 -14.63
N SER A 661 0.16 -20.53 -14.64
CA SER A 661 -0.36 -21.26 -15.81
C SER A 661 -0.77 -20.37 -16.99
N VAL A 662 -0.68 -19.05 -16.86
CA VAL A 662 -0.81 -18.09 -17.98
C VAL A 662 0.58 -17.78 -18.57
N PHE A 663 1.62 -17.77 -17.75
CA PHE A 663 2.99 -17.49 -18.17
C PHE A 663 3.79 -18.74 -18.58
N GLU A 664 3.43 -19.91 -18.07
CA GLU A 664 4.08 -21.21 -18.29
C GLU A 664 4.28 -21.55 -19.78
N PRO A 665 3.30 -21.38 -20.71
CA PRO A 665 3.52 -21.64 -22.13
C PRO A 665 4.60 -20.74 -22.77
N TYR A 666 4.71 -19.48 -22.35
CA TYR A 666 5.69 -18.53 -22.88
C TYR A 666 7.09 -18.75 -22.29
N LEU A 667 7.16 -19.10 -21.00
CA LEU A 667 8.44 -19.39 -20.34
C LEU A 667 9.05 -20.70 -20.84
N GLU A 668 8.23 -21.71 -21.14
CA GLU A 668 8.66 -23.00 -21.70
C GLU A 668 8.81 -23.01 -23.24
N GLY A 669 8.62 -21.88 -23.92
CA GLY A 669 8.76 -21.77 -25.38
C GLY A 669 7.67 -22.49 -26.21
N LYS A 670 6.53 -22.81 -25.60
CA LYS A 670 5.36 -23.44 -26.27
C LYS A 670 4.49 -22.42 -27.01
N GLU A 671 4.47 -21.18 -26.56
CA GLU A 671 3.95 -20.02 -27.29
C GLU A 671 5.10 -19.02 -27.50
N PRO A 672 5.24 -18.39 -28.68
CA PRO A 672 6.39 -17.55 -29.01
C PRO A 672 6.42 -16.25 -28.19
N MET A 673 7.60 -15.91 -27.68
CA MET A 673 7.96 -14.63 -27.05
C MET A 673 9.46 -14.40 -27.19
N SER A 674 9.88 -13.13 -27.31
CA SER A 674 11.31 -12.75 -27.27
C SER A 674 11.92 -13.00 -25.89
N ASP A 675 13.25 -13.10 -25.81
CA ASP A 675 13.94 -13.22 -24.52
C ASP A 675 13.73 -12.00 -23.62
N PHE A 676 13.53 -10.82 -24.21
CA PHE A 676 13.09 -9.64 -23.48
C PHE A 676 11.68 -9.78 -22.90
N GLN A 677 10.71 -10.29 -23.67
CA GLN A 677 9.36 -10.55 -23.18
C GLN A 677 9.37 -11.61 -22.05
N ARG A 678 10.13 -12.70 -22.21
CA ARG A 678 10.36 -13.71 -21.14
C ARG A 678 11.02 -13.09 -19.90
N LEU A 679 11.97 -12.17 -20.08
CA LEU A 679 12.57 -11.37 -19.00
C LEU A 679 11.53 -10.47 -18.30
N THR A 680 10.62 -9.81 -19.03
CA THR A 680 9.55 -9.00 -18.40
C THR A 680 8.56 -9.84 -17.59
N ILE A 681 8.27 -11.09 -18.00
CA ILE A 681 7.47 -12.03 -17.21
C ILE A 681 8.12 -12.25 -15.85
N VAL A 682 9.40 -12.64 -15.82
CA VAL A 682 10.14 -12.90 -14.56
C VAL A 682 10.27 -11.62 -13.73
N ALA A 683 10.50 -10.47 -14.37
CA ALA A 683 10.53 -9.17 -13.69
C ALA A 683 9.17 -8.81 -13.04
N SER A 684 8.05 -9.17 -13.68
CA SER A 684 6.69 -8.87 -13.21
C SER A 684 6.31 -9.62 -11.91
N MET A 685 6.98 -10.74 -11.61
CA MET A 685 6.73 -11.57 -10.42
C MET A 685 7.06 -10.88 -9.08
N ASP A 686 7.56 -9.65 -9.08
CA ASP A 686 7.98 -8.91 -7.88
C ASP A 686 6.90 -8.85 -6.78
N LYS A 687 5.62 -8.78 -7.16
CA LYS A 687 4.49 -8.79 -6.21
C LYS A 687 4.18 -10.18 -5.65
N MET A 688 4.46 -11.25 -6.40
CA MET A 688 4.31 -12.64 -5.95
C MET A 688 5.40 -13.02 -4.93
N THR A 689 6.64 -12.52 -5.09
CA THR A 689 7.74 -12.76 -4.11
C THR A 689 7.36 -12.38 -2.67
N LYS A 690 6.43 -11.43 -2.51
CA LYS A 690 5.94 -10.92 -1.22
C LYS A 690 4.61 -11.54 -0.76
N THR A 691 3.81 -12.05 -1.69
CA THR A 691 2.44 -12.57 -1.39
C THR A 691 2.42 -14.09 -1.27
N TYR A 692 3.24 -14.79 -2.06
CA TYR A 692 3.41 -16.25 -2.02
C TYR A 692 4.91 -16.60 -2.10
N PRO A 693 5.73 -16.19 -1.10
CA PRO A 693 7.19 -16.26 -1.19
C PRO A 693 7.72 -17.66 -1.52
N LYS A 694 7.13 -18.72 -0.95
CA LYS A 694 7.57 -20.12 -1.16
C LYS A 694 7.25 -20.63 -2.56
N LEU A 695 6.07 -20.29 -3.10
CA LEU A 695 5.69 -20.62 -4.49
C LEU A 695 6.58 -19.88 -5.49
N ALA A 696 6.76 -18.56 -5.30
CA ALA A 696 7.65 -17.75 -6.12
C ALA A 696 9.09 -18.29 -6.08
N ARG A 697 9.61 -18.62 -4.89
CA ARG A 697 10.93 -19.20 -4.68
C ARG A 697 11.13 -20.50 -5.47
N SER A 698 10.14 -21.39 -5.50
CA SER A 698 10.18 -22.63 -6.27
C SER A 698 10.30 -22.38 -7.79
N VAL A 699 9.44 -21.53 -8.34
CA VAL A 699 9.43 -21.19 -9.78
C VAL A 699 10.71 -20.45 -10.18
N LEU A 700 11.10 -19.41 -9.43
CA LEU A 700 12.29 -18.61 -9.71
C LEU A 700 13.59 -19.42 -9.59
N PHE A 701 13.64 -20.40 -8.68
CA PHE A 701 14.80 -21.29 -8.58
C PHE A 701 14.91 -22.23 -9.78
N LYS A 702 13.79 -22.78 -10.29
CA LYS A 702 13.79 -23.57 -11.54
C LYS A 702 14.34 -22.76 -12.73
N ILE A 703 13.85 -21.53 -12.92
CA ILE A 703 14.29 -20.64 -14.02
C ILE A 703 15.78 -20.31 -13.88
N TYR A 704 16.25 -20.00 -12.66
CA TYR A 704 17.68 -19.82 -12.40
C TYR A 704 18.52 -21.07 -12.76
N GLN A 705 18.02 -22.28 -12.48
CA GLN A 705 18.73 -23.53 -12.75
C GLN A 705 18.73 -23.96 -14.22
N ASN A 706 17.85 -23.43 -15.07
CA ASN A 706 17.87 -23.76 -16.50
C ASN A 706 19.10 -23.14 -17.18
N ALA A 707 20.12 -23.95 -17.46
CA ALA A 707 21.34 -23.48 -18.13
C ALA A 707 21.12 -23.12 -19.62
N GLY A 708 20.00 -23.53 -20.21
CA GLY A 708 19.60 -23.17 -21.59
C GLY A 708 18.76 -21.90 -21.70
N ASP A 709 18.38 -21.25 -20.60
CA ASP A 709 17.70 -19.96 -20.64
C ASP A 709 18.69 -18.79 -20.76
N ALA A 710 18.22 -17.69 -21.37
CA ALA A 710 18.97 -16.45 -21.53
C ALA A 710 19.56 -15.95 -20.20
N PRO A 711 20.84 -15.52 -20.16
CA PRO A 711 21.48 -15.00 -18.96
C PRO A 711 20.66 -13.94 -18.22
N GLU A 712 19.97 -13.07 -18.94
CA GLU A 712 19.17 -11.95 -18.47
C GLU A 712 17.95 -12.46 -17.68
N VAL A 713 17.23 -13.44 -18.22
CA VAL A 713 16.08 -14.11 -17.60
C VAL A 713 16.51 -14.82 -16.31
N ARG A 714 17.65 -15.54 -16.36
CA ARG A 714 18.25 -16.21 -15.20
C ARG A 714 18.71 -15.23 -14.13
N VAL A 715 19.31 -14.10 -14.52
CA VAL A 715 19.71 -13.00 -13.61
C VAL A 715 18.49 -12.37 -12.96
N ALA A 716 17.42 -12.07 -13.71
CA ALA A 716 16.17 -11.57 -13.15
C ALA A 716 15.55 -12.54 -12.15
N ALA A 717 15.61 -13.85 -12.43
CA ALA A 717 15.17 -14.87 -11.49
C ALA A 717 15.93 -14.80 -10.16
N VAL A 718 17.27 -14.66 -10.18
CA VAL A 718 18.10 -14.43 -8.98
C VAL A 718 17.69 -13.14 -8.25
N MET A 719 17.46 -12.04 -8.98
CA MET A 719 17.09 -10.75 -8.39
C MET A 719 15.74 -10.79 -7.65
N GLN A 720 14.78 -11.58 -8.14
CA GLN A 720 13.49 -11.80 -7.49
C GLN A 720 13.58 -12.84 -6.37
N LEU A 721 14.37 -13.90 -6.54
CA LEU A 721 14.55 -14.99 -5.58
C LEU A 721 15.04 -14.46 -4.22
N MET A 722 15.98 -13.52 -4.22
CA MET A 722 16.49 -12.86 -3.00
C MET A 722 15.40 -12.11 -2.20
N LYS A 723 14.33 -11.66 -2.85
CA LYS A 723 13.19 -10.99 -2.18
C LYS A 723 12.30 -11.98 -1.41
N THR A 724 12.43 -13.28 -1.67
CA THR A 724 11.62 -14.34 -1.01
C THR A 724 12.15 -14.77 0.36
N ASN A 725 13.22 -14.13 0.88
CA ASN A 725 13.96 -14.57 2.07
C ASN A 725 14.40 -16.05 1.95
N PRO A 726 15.28 -16.39 0.98
CA PRO A 726 15.69 -17.77 0.75
C PRO A 726 16.45 -18.39 1.95
N PRO A 727 16.24 -19.70 2.21
CA PRO A 727 16.94 -20.43 3.26
C PRO A 727 18.39 -20.73 2.88
N ALA A 728 19.23 -21.01 3.89
CA ALA A 728 20.66 -21.27 3.75
C ALA A 728 21.01 -22.26 2.62
N GLN A 729 20.31 -23.40 2.55
CA GLN A 729 20.59 -24.47 1.58
C GLN A 729 20.45 -24.02 0.12
N ILE A 730 19.50 -23.11 -0.17
CA ILE A 730 19.34 -22.55 -1.52
C ILE A 730 20.49 -21.58 -1.83
N LEU A 731 20.86 -20.72 -0.88
CA LEU A 731 21.97 -19.78 -1.07
C LEU A 731 23.33 -20.52 -1.21
N GLN A 732 23.55 -21.58 -0.44
CA GLN A 732 24.71 -22.46 -0.56
C GLN A 732 24.78 -23.14 -1.93
N ARG A 733 23.67 -23.71 -2.41
CA ARG A 733 23.61 -24.34 -3.75
C ARG A 733 23.81 -23.32 -4.88
N MET A 734 23.27 -22.11 -4.74
CA MET A 734 23.53 -21.00 -5.68
C MET A 734 25.01 -20.61 -5.67
N ALA A 735 25.61 -20.47 -4.49
CA ALA A 735 27.01 -20.08 -4.34
C ALA A 735 27.96 -21.12 -4.93
N GLN A 736 27.77 -22.40 -4.60
CA GLN A 736 28.52 -23.52 -5.19
C GLN A 736 28.44 -23.51 -6.73
N ASN A 737 27.24 -23.33 -7.29
CA ASN A 737 27.05 -23.27 -8.74
C ASN A 737 27.81 -22.13 -9.42
N THR A 738 28.19 -21.05 -8.72
CA THR A 738 29.02 -19.98 -9.33
C THR A 738 30.41 -20.43 -9.77
N ASN A 739 30.85 -21.63 -9.37
CA ASN A 739 32.09 -22.24 -9.81
C ASN A 739 31.92 -23.05 -11.12
N SER A 740 30.73 -23.60 -11.37
CA SER A 740 30.41 -24.47 -12.51
C SER A 740 29.64 -23.79 -13.64
N ASP A 741 28.80 -22.80 -13.35
CA ASP A 741 27.95 -22.15 -14.35
C ASP A 741 28.77 -21.40 -15.40
N HIS A 742 28.43 -21.59 -16.67
CA HIS A 742 29.12 -20.95 -17.79
C HIS A 742 28.82 -19.44 -17.87
N SER A 743 27.66 -18.98 -17.35
CA SER A 743 27.27 -17.58 -17.46
C SER A 743 27.96 -16.68 -16.43
N LYS A 744 28.95 -15.91 -16.90
CA LYS A 744 29.62 -14.85 -16.11
C LYS A 744 28.63 -13.81 -15.58
N GLN A 745 27.56 -13.50 -16.33
CA GLN A 745 26.50 -12.58 -15.91
C GLN A 745 25.75 -13.12 -14.68
N VAL A 746 25.28 -14.38 -14.74
CA VAL A 746 24.58 -15.05 -13.64
C VAL A 746 25.48 -15.16 -12.41
N ASN A 747 26.75 -15.56 -12.58
CA ASN A 747 27.68 -15.72 -11.47
C ASN A 747 27.99 -14.40 -10.74
N SER A 748 28.14 -13.30 -11.49
CA SER A 748 28.29 -11.96 -10.93
C SER A 748 27.04 -11.52 -10.15
N ALA A 749 25.84 -11.81 -10.67
CA ALA A 749 24.58 -11.48 -10.01
C ALA A 749 24.38 -12.28 -8.71
N VAL A 750 24.68 -13.59 -8.70
CA VAL A 750 24.63 -14.44 -7.49
C VAL A 750 25.67 -14.01 -6.46
N LYS A 751 26.92 -13.79 -6.87
CA LYS A 751 28.00 -13.37 -5.95
C LYS A 751 27.68 -12.05 -5.27
N SER A 752 27.32 -11.02 -6.05
CA SER A 752 26.95 -9.71 -5.48
C SER A 752 25.69 -9.78 -4.59
N ALA A 753 24.70 -10.61 -4.95
CA ALA A 753 23.50 -10.83 -4.13
C ALA A 753 23.84 -11.40 -2.75
N ILE A 754 24.63 -12.48 -2.68
CA ILE A 754 24.95 -13.17 -1.42
C ILE A 754 25.91 -12.32 -0.56
N GLU A 755 26.96 -11.74 -1.15
CA GLU A 755 27.88 -10.84 -0.44
C GLU A 755 27.19 -9.62 0.18
N SER A 756 26.21 -9.04 -0.53
CA SER A 756 25.48 -7.86 -0.05
C SER A 756 24.40 -8.22 0.96
N ALA A 757 23.69 -9.34 0.77
CA ALA A 757 22.75 -9.89 1.74
C ALA A 757 23.41 -10.21 3.10
N ALA A 758 24.60 -10.81 3.08
CA ALA A 758 25.38 -11.13 4.29
C ALA A 758 25.77 -9.90 5.14
N ARG A 759 25.73 -8.69 4.55
CA ARG A 759 26.08 -7.40 5.19
C ARG A 759 24.87 -6.64 5.73
N LEU A 760 23.64 -7.14 5.54
CA LEU A 760 22.41 -6.49 6.02
C LEU A 760 22.33 -6.48 7.56
N ARG A 761 21.69 -5.42 8.09
CA ARG A 761 21.63 -5.11 9.53
C ARG A 761 20.22 -4.82 10.06
N THR A 762 19.24 -4.58 9.20
CA THR A 762 17.85 -4.36 9.62
C THR A 762 17.23 -5.62 10.25
N PRO A 763 16.41 -5.53 11.33
CA PRO A 763 15.85 -6.71 12.00
C PRO A 763 15.11 -7.66 11.06
N ASN A 764 14.25 -7.08 10.19
CA ASN A 764 13.46 -7.81 9.18
C ASN A 764 14.30 -8.51 8.08
N THR A 765 15.63 -8.41 8.14
CA THR A 765 16.58 -9.03 7.20
C THR A 765 17.65 -9.85 7.91
N GLN A 766 17.56 -10.03 9.23
CA GLN A 766 18.57 -10.73 10.02
C GLN A 766 18.70 -12.20 9.61
N GLU A 767 17.57 -12.89 9.37
CA GLU A 767 17.54 -14.26 8.85
C GLU A 767 18.24 -14.36 7.49
N LEU A 768 17.87 -13.51 6.53
CA LEU A 768 18.53 -13.45 5.21
C LEU A 768 20.04 -13.20 5.32
N ALA A 769 20.47 -12.34 6.25
CA ALA A 769 21.88 -12.07 6.48
C ALA A 769 22.62 -13.27 7.11
N GLN A 770 21.97 -14.02 8.00
CA GLN A 770 22.51 -15.26 8.59
C GLN A 770 22.59 -16.38 7.54
N ASN A 771 21.51 -16.60 6.78
CA ASN A 771 21.45 -17.55 5.68
C ASN A 771 22.53 -17.25 4.61
N ALA A 772 22.68 -15.97 4.22
CA ALA A 772 23.68 -15.56 3.24
C ALA A 772 25.12 -15.77 3.74
N LYS A 773 25.42 -15.47 5.02
CA LYS A 773 26.76 -15.72 5.61
C LYS A 773 27.16 -17.19 5.48
N SER A 774 26.23 -18.13 5.69
CA SER A 774 26.50 -19.57 5.54
C SER A 774 26.85 -20.03 4.12
N ALA A 775 26.75 -19.14 3.12
CA ALA A 775 27.02 -19.40 1.70
C ALA A 775 28.16 -18.55 1.13
N VAL A 776 28.68 -17.53 1.85
CA VAL A 776 29.72 -16.62 1.33
C VAL A 776 30.97 -17.39 0.93
N ASP A 777 31.45 -18.29 1.80
CA ASP A 777 32.72 -19.01 1.59
C ASP A 777 32.63 -20.10 0.51
N MET A 778 31.44 -20.34 -0.06
CA MET A 778 31.21 -21.24 -1.19
C MET A 778 31.18 -20.52 -2.55
N LEU A 779 31.24 -19.19 -2.56
CA LEU A 779 31.23 -18.36 -3.76
C LEU A 779 32.53 -18.50 -4.56
N THR A 780 32.43 -18.33 -5.88
CA THR A 780 33.61 -18.35 -6.74
C THR A 780 34.62 -17.23 -6.39
N PRO A 781 35.93 -17.52 -6.35
CA PRO A 781 36.95 -16.51 -6.09
C PRO A 781 37.09 -15.48 -7.22
N LYS A 782 36.50 -15.74 -8.40
CA LYS A 782 36.52 -14.83 -9.56
C LYS A 782 35.93 -13.46 -9.20
N ASN A 783 36.64 -12.40 -9.59
CA ASN A 783 36.18 -11.03 -9.42
C ASN A 783 35.55 -10.52 -10.73
N TYR A 784 34.40 -9.86 -10.62
CA TYR A 784 33.60 -9.41 -11.75
C TYR A 784 33.48 -7.88 -11.73
N GLY A 785 33.92 -7.21 -12.79
CA GLY A 785 33.83 -5.75 -12.94
C GLY A 785 32.40 -5.22 -13.17
N ALA A 786 32.28 -3.96 -13.59
CA ALA A 786 31.01 -3.26 -13.79
C ALA A 786 30.20 -3.76 -15.00
N GLN A 787 30.87 -4.32 -16.01
CA GLN A 787 30.27 -4.93 -17.22
C GLN A 787 29.52 -6.25 -16.95
N TYR A 788 29.50 -6.71 -15.70
CA TYR A 788 28.74 -7.90 -15.30
C TYR A 788 27.63 -7.54 -14.33
N SER A 789 26.46 -8.13 -14.57
CA SER A 789 25.21 -7.96 -13.83
C SER A 789 25.40 -8.02 -12.31
N LYS A 790 24.72 -7.12 -11.58
CA LYS A 790 24.85 -6.95 -10.12
C LYS A 790 23.50 -6.94 -9.43
N ASN A 791 23.45 -7.48 -8.22
CA ASN A 791 22.34 -7.30 -7.28
C ASN A 791 22.92 -6.90 -5.92
N ALA A 792 22.68 -5.65 -5.52
CA ALA A 792 23.24 -5.04 -4.31
C ALA A 792 22.12 -4.69 -3.33
N LEU A 793 22.03 -5.47 -2.25
CA LEU A 793 21.14 -5.21 -1.13
C LEU A 793 21.87 -4.33 -0.10
N ARG A 794 21.21 -3.27 0.40
CA ARG A 794 21.73 -2.39 1.46
C ARG A 794 20.65 -2.14 2.51
N SER A 795 21.06 -1.90 3.75
CA SER A 795 20.18 -1.53 4.86
C SER A 795 20.85 -0.53 5.79
N TYR A 796 20.09 0.44 6.29
CA TYR A 796 20.52 1.46 7.24
C TYR A 796 19.50 1.60 8.38
N ILE A 797 19.98 1.97 9.58
CA ILE A 797 19.14 2.15 10.77
C ILE A 797 19.61 3.41 11.49
N VAL A 798 18.69 4.35 11.74
CA VAL A 798 18.89 5.43 12.71
C VAL A 798 18.22 4.99 14.02
N GLN A 799 19.02 4.50 14.97
CA GLN A 799 18.49 3.88 16.21
C GLN A 799 17.72 4.89 17.06
N GLU A 800 18.25 6.09 17.23
CA GLU A 800 17.63 7.23 17.95
C GLU A 800 16.30 7.70 17.35
N GLN A 801 16.02 7.33 16.09
CA GLN A 801 14.80 7.69 15.39
C GLN A 801 14.00 6.45 14.97
N GLN A 802 14.33 5.26 15.49
CA GLN A 802 13.61 3.99 15.24
C GLN A 802 13.29 3.73 13.76
N LEU A 803 14.20 4.20 12.90
CA LEU A 803 13.97 4.46 11.48
C LEU A 803 14.86 3.53 10.66
N GLY A 804 14.23 2.62 9.92
CA GLY A 804 14.91 1.66 9.06
C GLY A 804 14.75 1.99 7.59
N TYR A 805 15.84 1.90 6.83
CA TYR A 805 15.84 1.93 5.38
C TYR A 805 16.40 0.61 4.84
N GLN A 806 15.77 0.07 3.81
CA GLN A 806 16.27 -1.06 3.04
C GLN A 806 16.16 -0.70 1.55
N SER A 807 17.24 -0.87 0.80
CA SER A 807 17.27 -0.63 -0.64
C SER A 807 17.85 -1.81 -1.40
N GLN A 808 17.23 -2.17 -2.52
CA GLN A 808 17.82 -3.09 -3.50
C GLN A 808 18.15 -2.31 -4.76
N TYR A 809 19.39 -2.42 -5.23
CA TYR A 809 19.83 -1.94 -6.54
C TYR A 809 20.24 -3.14 -7.40
N SER A 810 19.66 -3.26 -8.58
CA SER A 810 19.85 -4.38 -9.49
C SER A 810 20.16 -3.84 -10.88
N ALA A 811 21.18 -4.39 -11.54
CA ALA A 811 21.54 -4.08 -12.92
C ALA A 811 21.80 -5.37 -13.70
N ILE A 812 21.19 -5.50 -14.88
CA ILE A 812 21.42 -6.56 -15.86
C ILE A 812 22.25 -5.94 -16.99
N GLN A 813 23.36 -6.59 -17.36
CA GLN A 813 24.29 -6.12 -18.38
C GLN A 813 24.24 -7.06 -19.59
N SER A 814 24.06 -6.49 -20.79
CA SER A 814 24.39 -7.14 -22.06
C SER A 814 25.92 -7.18 -22.27
N GLY A 815 26.39 -7.70 -23.40
CA GLY A 815 27.82 -8.01 -23.59
C GLY A 815 28.78 -6.82 -23.60
N ASP A 816 28.37 -5.70 -24.23
CA ASP A 816 29.32 -4.83 -24.92
C ASP A 816 29.30 -3.33 -24.51
N ASN A 817 28.41 -2.92 -23.60
CA ASN A 817 28.29 -1.52 -23.14
C ASN A 817 28.44 -1.36 -21.61
N ILE A 818 28.75 -0.14 -21.18
CA ILE A 818 28.75 0.31 -19.78
C ILE A 818 27.30 0.52 -19.28
N LEU A 819 26.38 0.94 -20.16
CA LEU A 819 24.97 1.15 -19.82
C LEU A 819 24.21 -0.20 -19.74
N PRO A 820 23.62 -0.55 -18.58
CA PRO A 820 22.85 -1.79 -18.44
C PRO A 820 21.54 -1.82 -19.23
N SER A 821 21.24 -2.98 -19.84
CA SER A 821 19.98 -3.26 -20.53
C SER A 821 18.77 -3.29 -19.58
N SER A 822 18.97 -3.51 -18.28
CA SER A 822 17.92 -3.30 -17.28
C SER A 822 18.47 -2.82 -15.94
N MET A 823 17.75 -1.88 -15.32
CA MET A 823 18.01 -1.36 -13.98
C MET A 823 16.75 -1.45 -13.12
N PHE A 824 16.90 -1.87 -11.86
CA PHE A 824 15.82 -1.89 -10.87
C PHE A 824 16.31 -1.29 -9.54
N LEU A 825 15.59 -0.29 -9.05
CA LEU A 825 15.77 0.33 -7.75
C LEU A 825 14.50 0.11 -6.91
N SER A 826 14.66 -0.43 -5.70
CA SER A 826 13.61 -0.47 -4.68
C SER A 826 14.09 0.19 -3.39
N LEU A 827 13.20 0.93 -2.72
CA LEU A 827 13.45 1.58 -1.44
C LEU A 827 12.25 1.40 -0.50
N ARG A 828 12.47 0.65 0.58
CA ARG A 828 11.52 0.38 1.66
C ARG A 828 11.93 1.17 2.90
N LYS A 829 10.99 1.97 3.42
CA LYS A 829 11.11 2.66 4.72
C LYS A 829 10.43 1.83 5.81
N ASN A 830 10.87 1.98 7.05
CA ASN A 830 10.24 1.46 8.26
C ASN A 830 10.26 2.56 9.33
N LEU A 831 9.09 3.10 9.64
CA LEU A 831 8.88 4.21 10.56
C LEU A 831 8.36 3.65 11.89
N GLY A 832 9.24 3.29 12.82
CA GLY A 832 8.86 2.69 14.12
C GLY A 832 7.91 1.50 14.02
N GLY A 833 8.03 0.67 12.97
CA GLY A 833 7.17 -0.49 12.71
C GLY A 833 6.03 -0.24 11.71
N TYR A 834 5.74 1.01 11.33
CA TYR A 834 4.91 1.32 10.17
C TYR A 834 5.74 1.22 8.88
N LYS A 835 5.32 0.35 7.96
CA LYS A 835 6.04 0.08 6.71
C LYS A 835 5.20 0.59 5.52
N PRO A 836 5.43 1.82 5.01
CA PRO A 836 4.68 2.34 3.87
C PRO A 836 4.92 1.53 2.58
N GLN A 837 4.18 1.86 1.52
CA GLN A 837 4.42 1.28 0.19
C GLN A 837 5.86 1.56 -0.26
N GLU A 838 6.49 0.56 -0.87
CA GLU A 838 7.85 0.64 -1.39
C GLU A 838 7.92 1.56 -2.61
N PHE A 839 8.87 2.49 -2.61
CA PHE A 839 9.25 3.22 -3.82
C PHE A 839 9.98 2.25 -4.76
N GLN A 840 9.54 2.19 -6.01
CA GLN A 840 10.17 1.38 -7.05
C GLN A 840 10.38 2.25 -8.29
N ALA A 841 11.55 2.12 -8.90
CA ALA A 841 11.83 2.62 -10.23
C ALA A 841 12.59 1.55 -11.00
N SER A 842 12.25 1.31 -12.26
CA SER A 842 13.01 0.43 -13.14
C SER A 842 12.92 0.87 -14.60
N TYR A 843 13.97 0.53 -15.33
CA TYR A 843 14.05 0.66 -16.78
C TYR A 843 14.54 -0.67 -17.35
N MET A 844 14.00 -1.07 -18.49
CA MET A 844 14.34 -2.33 -19.16
C MET A 844 14.31 -2.10 -20.67
N THR A 845 15.23 -2.71 -21.41
CA THR A 845 15.18 -2.82 -22.88
C THR A 845 15.79 -4.15 -23.34
N SER A 846 15.49 -4.60 -24.56
CA SER A 846 16.17 -5.74 -25.20
C SER A 846 17.65 -5.42 -25.43
N SER A 847 17.95 -4.26 -26.03
CA SER A 847 19.32 -3.80 -26.29
C SER A 847 19.53 -2.33 -25.95
N ALA A 848 20.47 -2.06 -25.05
CA ALA A 848 20.87 -0.71 -24.68
C ALA A 848 21.56 0.03 -25.84
N ASP A 849 22.30 -0.70 -26.67
CA ASP A 849 23.02 -0.15 -27.82
C ASP A 849 22.06 0.19 -28.96
N ASP A 850 21.10 -0.68 -29.27
CA ASP A 850 20.11 -0.41 -30.32
C ASP A 850 19.12 0.69 -29.90
N LEU A 851 18.77 0.82 -28.61
CA LEU A 851 18.05 2.01 -28.12
C LEU A 851 18.87 3.28 -28.33
N MET A 852 20.14 3.30 -27.92
CA MET A 852 20.98 4.48 -28.08
C MET A 852 21.22 4.80 -29.56
N GLN A 853 21.36 3.79 -30.43
CA GLN A 853 21.49 3.96 -31.86
C GLN A 853 20.19 4.49 -32.48
N LEU A 854 19.03 3.88 -32.22
CA LEU A 854 17.73 4.31 -32.72
C LEU A 854 17.36 5.72 -32.23
N LEU A 855 17.64 6.06 -30.97
CA LEU A 855 17.51 7.42 -30.45
C LEU A 855 18.43 8.39 -31.20
N SER A 856 19.71 8.05 -31.39
CA SER A 856 20.66 8.91 -32.11
C SER A 856 20.27 9.11 -33.59
N ASN A 857 19.70 8.08 -34.23
CA ASN A 857 19.21 8.12 -35.60
C ASN A 857 18.00 9.06 -35.78
N GLN A 858 17.29 9.43 -34.70
CA GLN A 858 16.24 10.45 -34.76
C GLN A 858 16.82 11.87 -34.97
N PHE A 859 18.14 12.07 -34.82
CA PHE A 859 18.79 13.38 -34.91
C PHE A 859 19.78 13.47 -36.09
N GLU A 860 19.53 14.36 -37.05
CA GLU A 860 20.51 14.69 -38.08
C GLU A 860 21.41 15.85 -37.62
N PRO A 861 22.75 15.68 -37.56
CA PRO A 861 23.66 16.78 -37.28
C PRO A 861 23.65 17.80 -38.41
N SER A 862 23.59 19.09 -38.07
CA SER A 862 23.52 20.17 -39.05
C SER A 862 24.74 20.19 -39.99
N GLN A 863 24.51 20.64 -41.23
CA GLN A 863 25.52 20.63 -42.30
C GLN A 863 26.62 21.71 -42.15
N ALA A 864 26.82 22.24 -40.94
CA ALA A 864 27.49 23.52 -40.71
C ALA A 864 28.92 23.43 -40.15
N GLN A 865 29.64 22.30 -40.27
CA GLN A 865 31.12 22.31 -40.12
C GLN A 865 31.90 21.13 -40.72
N SER A 866 33.00 21.48 -41.39
CA SER A 866 34.19 20.65 -41.72
C SER A 866 34.02 19.41 -42.63
N SER A 867 34.41 19.59 -43.90
CA SER A 867 34.47 18.54 -44.92
C SER A 867 35.75 17.68 -44.89
N SER A 868 36.10 17.04 -43.76
CA SER A 868 37.12 15.97 -43.80
C SER A 868 37.01 14.88 -42.73
N HIS A 869 37.27 13.63 -43.13
CA HIS A 869 37.48 12.45 -42.27
C HIS A 869 36.30 11.97 -41.40
N LYS A 870 35.11 11.77 -42.00
CA LYS A 870 34.26 10.66 -41.55
C LYS A 870 34.94 9.33 -41.92
N LYS A 871 35.56 8.65 -40.95
CA LYS A 871 35.78 7.18 -41.04
C LYS A 871 34.41 6.52 -41.03
N SER A 872 34.04 5.83 -42.09
CA SER A 872 32.78 5.08 -42.15
C SER A 872 32.90 3.76 -41.37
N GLY A 873 32.60 3.81 -40.07
CA GLY A 873 32.14 2.63 -39.33
C GLY A 873 30.77 2.20 -39.87
N SER A 874 30.49 0.89 -39.84
CA SER A 874 29.32 0.25 -40.46
C SER A 874 27.98 0.90 -40.08
N ALA A 875 27.15 1.25 -41.09
CA ALA A 875 25.67 1.20 -41.07
C ALA A 875 25.01 1.91 -42.30
N ARG A 876 25.18 1.38 -43.53
CA ARG A 876 24.24 1.60 -44.66
C ARG A 876 24.58 0.68 -45.86
N ARG A 877 24.09 -0.56 -45.82
CA ARG A 877 24.22 -1.57 -46.90
C ARG A 877 23.20 -1.31 -48.03
N SER A 878 23.19 -0.10 -48.59
CA SER A 878 22.28 0.29 -49.67
C SER A 878 22.82 -0.15 -51.05
N GLN A 879 22.00 -0.88 -51.81
CA GLN A 879 22.36 -1.41 -53.14
C GLN A 879 22.70 -0.32 -54.17
N SER A 880 23.90 -0.40 -54.77
CA SER A 880 24.13 -0.12 -56.20
C SER A 880 25.54 -0.56 -56.68
N GLY A 881 25.57 -1.61 -57.51
CA GLY A 881 26.58 -1.96 -58.52
C GLY A 881 28.09 -1.72 -58.29
N SER A 882 28.85 -2.78 -57.99
CA SER A 882 29.89 -3.31 -58.90
C SER A 882 30.45 -4.67 -58.39
N SER A 883 31.02 -5.45 -59.31
CA SER A 883 31.61 -6.79 -59.12
C SER A 883 30.67 -7.91 -58.65
N SER A 884 30.80 -9.08 -59.28
CA SER A 884 30.02 -10.28 -59.02
C SER A 884 30.68 -11.17 -57.96
N SER A 885 30.22 -11.10 -56.72
CA SER A 885 30.30 -12.26 -55.82
C SER A 885 29.09 -13.16 -56.09
N ALA A 886 29.31 -14.45 -56.33
CA ALA A 886 28.23 -15.43 -56.40
C ALA A 886 27.52 -15.64 -55.04
N TRP A 887 28.18 -15.21 -53.95
CA TRP A 887 27.78 -15.47 -52.57
C TRP A 887 27.49 -14.15 -51.84
N SER A 888 26.27 -13.99 -51.34
CA SER A 888 25.93 -13.04 -50.27
C SER A 888 25.55 -13.83 -49.02
N ILE A 889 25.71 -13.23 -47.83
CA ILE A 889 25.42 -13.90 -46.55
C ILE A 889 23.96 -14.40 -46.52
N ASP A 890 23.04 -13.59 -47.02
CA ASP A 890 21.60 -13.86 -47.08
C ASP A 890 21.26 -15.01 -48.07
N LYS A 891 22.06 -15.17 -49.15
CA LYS A 891 22.01 -16.34 -50.04
C LYS A 891 22.67 -17.58 -49.45
N LEU A 892 23.76 -17.41 -48.69
CA LEU A 892 24.41 -18.51 -47.98
C LEU A 892 23.48 -19.09 -46.91
N ALA A 893 22.80 -18.24 -46.14
CA ALA A 893 21.84 -18.68 -45.13
C ALA A 893 20.67 -19.47 -45.76
N THR A 894 20.04 -18.93 -46.81
CA THR A 894 18.96 -19.65 -47.53
C THR A 894 19.45 -20.93 -48.23
N LEU A 895 20.68 -20.99 -48.74
CA LEU A 895 21.23 -22.21 -49.35
C LEU A 895 21.64 -23.27 -48.30
N LEU A 896 22.04 -22.85 -47.11
CA LEU A 896 22.40 -23.72 -45.98
C LEU A 896 21.20 -24.06 -45.08
N ASN A 897 20.00 -23.58 -45.43
CA ASN A 897 18.78 -23.66 -44.61
C ASN A 897 19.01 -23.19 -43.16
N ILE A 898 19.80 -22.12 -43.01
CA ILE A 898 19.97 -21.40 -41.74
C ILE A 898 18.80 -20.42 -41.65
N ASP A 899 17.92 -20.63 -40.67
CA ASP A 899 16.98 -19.59 -40.25
C ASP A 899 17.82 -18.39 -39.77
N THR A 900 17.77 -17.28 -40.51
CA THR A 900 18.29 -16.01 -40.02
C THR A 900 17.26 -15.44 -39.07
N ASP A 901 17.60 -15.33 -37.79
CA ASP A 901 16.78 -14.61 -36.82
C ASP A 901 16.39 -13.24 -37.40
N GLU A 902 15.09 -12.96 -37.48
CA GLU A 902 14.61 -11.65 -37.89
C GLU A 902 15.16 -10.61 -36.92
N ALA A 903 15.74 -9.52 -37.44
CA ALA A 903 16.49 -8.57 -36.63
C ALA A 903 15.67 -8.09 -35.43
N GLU A 904 16.11 -8.45 -34.21
CA GLU A 904 15.30 -8.35 -33.01
C GLU A 904 14.68 -6.95 -32.85
N GLN A 905 13.37 -6.91 -32.63
CA GLN A 905 12.68 -5.66 -32.35
C GLN A 905 13.29 -5.04 -31.08
N LEU A 906 13.61 -3.75 -31.14
CA LEU A 906 13.89 -3.01 -29.92
C LEU A 906 12.60 -2.97 -29.12
N GLU A 907 12.66 -3.49 -27.91
CA GLU A 907 11.59 -3.46 -26.93
C GLU A 907 12.09 -2.76 -25.67
N GLY A 908 11.21 -2.09 -24.94
CA GLY A 908 11.56 -1.60 -23.62
C GLY A 908 10.41 -1.03 -22.81
N ASN A 909 10.69 -0.76 -21.53
CA ASN A 909 9.78 -0.05 -20.64
C ASN A 909 10.48 0.74 -19.54
N VAL A 910 9.75 1.71 -19.01
CA VAL A 910 10.06 2.44 -17.78
C VAL A 910 8.89 2.26 -16.80
N LEU A 911 9.20 1.89 -15.56
CA LEU A 911 8.28 1.83 -14.43
C LEU A 911 8.76 2.81 -13.35
N ILE A 912 7.88 3.66 -12.82
CA ILE A 912 8.18 4.48 -11.65
C ILE A 912 6.96 4.68 -10.75
N ASN A 913 7.13 4.46 -9.45
CA ASN A 913 6.10 4.72 -8.44
C ASN A 913 6.33 6.13 -7.86
N MET A 914 5.70 7.15 -8.45
CA MET A 914 5.88 8.56 -8.09
C MET A 914 4.53 9.30 -8.05
N LEU A 915 4.48 10.44 -7.34
CA LEU A 915 3.24 11.17 -7.07
C LEU A 915 2.17 10.23 -6.48
N SER A 916 0.96 10.21 -7.03
CA SER A 916 -0.17 9.45 -6.50
C SER A 916 -0.20 7.96 -6.88
N GLY A 917 0.67 7.44 -7.75
CA GLY A 917 0.59 6.03 -8.18
C GLY A 917 1.74 5.50 -9.02
N ASN A 918 1.51 4.38 -9.70
CA ASN A 918 2.50 3.71 -10.52
C ASN A 918 2.36 4.18 -11.98
N LYS A 919 3.45 4.68 -12.57
CA LYS A 919 3.56 4.96 -14.01
C LYS A 919 4.31 3.83 -14.69
N PHE A 920 3.81 3.41 -15.84
CA PHE A 920 4.43 2.41 -16.70
C PHE A 920 4.31 2.90 -18.14
N PHE A 921 5.43 2.98 -18.83
CA PHE A 921 5.51 3.35 -20.24
C PHE A 921 6.31 2.25 -20.95
N ALA A 922 5.65 1.52 -21.84
CA ALA A 922 6.30 0.55 -22.71
C ALA A 922 6.45 1.14 -24.12
N PHE A 923 7.53 0.79 -24.80
CA PHE A 923 7.92 1.30 -26.10
C PHE A 923 8.58 0.20 -26.95
N ASP A 924 8.67 0.49 -28.24
CA ASP A 924 9.27 -0.36 -29.27
C ASP A 924 9.85 0.51 -30.41
N ASN A 925 10.38 -0.10 -31.49
CA ASN A 925 10.80 0.59 -32.72
C ASN A 925 9.82 1.70 -33.15
N HIS A 926 8.55 1.35 -33.38
CA HIS A 926 7.53 2.25 -33.91
C HIS A 926 7.19 3.40 -32.93
N THR A 927 7.36 3.17 -31.63
CA THR A 927 7.22 4.22 -30.60
C THR A 927 8.39 5.21 -30.66
N ILE A 928 9.62 4.74 -30.89
CA ILE A 928 10.82 5.59 -31.03
C ILE A 928 10.80 6.36 -32.37
N GLU A 929 10.36 5.74 -33.47
CA GLU A 929 10.19 6.36 -34.79
C GLU A 929 9.13 7.48 -34.83
N GLN A 930 8.25 7.56 -33.83
CA GLN A 930 7.30 8.68 -33.68
C GLN A 930 7.91 9.92 -33.02
N ILE A 931 9.13 9.84 -32.46
CA ILE A 931 9.78 10.96 -31.77
C ILE A 931 9.96 12.20 -32.67
N PRO A 932 10.38 12.11 -33.95
CA PRO A 932 10.46 13.29 -34.83
C PRO A 932 9.12 13.98 -35.07
N LYS A 933 8.00 13.23 -35.10
CA LYS A 933 6.65 13.80 -35.21
C LYS A 933 6.27 14.54 -33.92
N LEU A 934 6.47 13.92 -32.76
CA LEU A 934 6.21 14.52 -31.46
C LEU A 934 7.09 15.76 -31.22
N ALA A 935 8.35 15.71 -31.64
CA ALA A 935 9.29 16.83 -31.58
C ALA A 935 8.88 18.00 -32.50
N ARG A 936 8.31 17.73 -33.69
CA ARG A 936 7.71 18.76 -34.56
C ARG A 936 6.50 19.41 -33.90
N GLU A 937 5.57 18.62 -33.37
CA GLU A 937 4.39 19.13 -32.67
C GLU A 937 4.77 19.95 -31.43
N ALA A 938 5.80 19.53 -30.71
CA ALA A 938 6.39 20.31 -29.61
C ALA A 938 7.07 21.59 -30.13
N ALA A 939 7.89 21.53 -31.17
CA ALA A 939 8.60 22.70 -31.72
C ALA A 939 7.64 23.79 -32.23
N ILE A 940 6.54 23.43 -32.90
CA ILE A 940 5.50 24.37 -33.34
C ILE A 940 4.90 25.10 -32.12
N LYS A 941 4.45 24.33 -31.12
CA LYS A 941 3.90 24.86 -29.87
C LYS A 941 4.90 25.76 -29.13
N LEU A 942 6.16 25.32 -29.01
CA LEU A 942 7.25 26.06 -28.36
C LEU A 942 7.64 27.33 -29.13
N ARG A 943 7.50 27.38 -30.46
CA ARG A 943 7.77 28.57 -31.26
C ARG A 943 6.73 29.66 -31.01
N GLU A 944 5.46 29.27 -30.83
CA GLU A 944 4.35 30.15 -30.43
C GLU A 944 4.46 30.58 -28.95
N GLY A 945 5.09 29.75 -28.12
CA GLY A 945 5.28 29.95 -26.68
C GLY A 945 4.22 29.19 -25.90
N GLN A 946 4.65 28.23 -25.07
CA GLN A 946 3.74 27.45 -24.23
C GLN A 946 3.86 27.89 -22.78
N HIS A 947 2.73 28.20 -22.17
CA HIS A 947 2.60 28.09 -20.72
C HIS A 947 2.29 26.64 -20.37
N TYR A 948 2.84 26.16 -19.26
CA TYR A 948 2.51 24.87 -18.69
C TYR A 948 2.25 25.08 -17.19
N ASN A 949 1.29 24.32 -16.66
CA ASN A 949 0.98 24.33 -15.25
C ASN A 949 0.59 22.91 -14.82
N PHE A 950 1.56 22.16 -14.32
CA PHE A 950 1.33 20.87 -13.69
C PHE A 950 1.32 21.05 -12.16
N THR A 951 0.13 21.14 -11.58
CA THR A 951 -0.07 21.02 -10.13
C THR A 951 -0.61 19.64 -9.80
N LYS A 952 -0.05 19.02 -8.76
CA LYS A 952 -0.55 17.77 -8.17
C LYS A 952 -0.61 17.85 -6.64
N MET A 953 -1.77 17.53 -6.08
CA MET A 953 -1.97 17.36 -4.64
C MET A 953 -2.31 15.91 -4.30
N TYR A 954 -1.63 15.33 -3.31
CA TYR A 954 -1.85 13.94 -2.91
C TYR A 954 -1.39 13.69 -1.49
N ASN A 955 -1.92 12.65 -0.83
CA ASN A 955 -1.33 12.16 0.41
C ASN A 955 -0.28 11.08 0.08
N GLN A 956 0.99 11.33 0.37
CA GLN A 956 2.05 10.31 0.26
C GLN A 956 1.78 9.13 1.20
N TYR A 957 1.42 9.47 2.45
CA TYR A 957 1.09 8.51 3.50
C TYR A 957 -0.23 8.93 4.15
N THR A 958 -1.01 7.95 4.56
CA THR A 958 -2.16 8.14 5.45
C THR A 958 -2.32 6.88 6.28
N ALA A 959 -2.50 7.05 7.58
CA ALA A 959 -2.77 5.99 8.54
C ALA A 959 -3.77 6.53 9.57
N LYS A 960 -4.92 5.86 9.73
CA LYS A 960 -5.97 6.26 10.66
C LYS A 960 -6.39 5.06 11.50
N ILE A 961 -6.60 5.28 12.79
CA ILE A 961 -7.08 4.26 13.73
C ILE A 961 -7.99 4.92 14.77
N GLY A 962 -9.08 4.26 15.14
CA GLY A 962 -9.92 4.65 16.26
C GLY A 962 -10.57 3.45 16.93
N PHE A 963 -10.83 3.56 18.24
CA PHE A 963 -11.42 2.50 19.06
C PHE A 963 -11.94 3.09 20.39
N PRO A 964 -12.92 2.49 21.06
CA PRO A 964 -13.43 3.01 22.32
C PRO A 964 -12.45 2.72 23.47
N THR A 965 -12.33 3.68 24.38
CA THR A 965 -11.65 3.53 25.68
C THR A 965 -12.62 3.00 26.74
N ALA A 966 -12.12 2.65 27.92
CA ALA A 966 -12.89 2.13 29.04
C ALA A 966 -14.01 3.07 29.57
N THR A 967 -14.03 4.34 29.19
CA THR A 967 -15.13 5.29 29.48
C THR A 967 -16.19 5.33 28.39
N GLY A 968 -16.08 4.53 27.33
CA GLY A 968 -16.95 4.58 26.14
C GLY A 968 -16.55 5.62 25.10
N LEU A 969 -15.74 6.63 25.47
CA LEU A 969 -15.30 7.67 24.55
C LEU A 969 -14.26 7.13 23.55
N PRO A 970 -14.34 7.51 22.26
CA PRO A 970 -13.43 7.02 21.23
C PRO A 970 -12.07 7.69 21.30
N PHE A 971 -11.02 6.87 21.36
CA PHE A 971 -9.69 7.28 20.96
C PHE A 971 -9.60 7.34 19.43
N VAL A 972 -8.92 8.35 18.88
CA VAL A 972 -8.66 8.47 17.43
C VAL A 972 -7.24 9.01 17.18
N PHE A 973 -6.52 8.37 16.26
CA PHE A 973 -5.25 8.85 15.70
C PHE A 973 -5.35 8.94 14.17
N SER A 974 -4.80 10.01 13.58
CA SER A 974 -4.79 10.24 12.14
C SER A 974 -3.46 10.87 11.72
N PHE A 975 -2.57 10.05 11.19
CA PHE A 975 -1.35 10.50 10.50
C PHE A 975 -1.64 10.66 9.01
N SER A 976 -1.31 11.81 8.43
CA SER A 976 -1.39 12.08 7.00
C SER A 976 -0.19 12.95 6.60
N VAL A 977 0.43 12.62 5.46
CA VAL A 977 1.47 13.44 4.83
C VAL A 977 0.90 13.94 3.50
N PRO A 978 0.17 15.07 3.50
CA PRO A 978 -0.21 15.75 2.27
C PRO A 978 1.04 16.30 1.59
N THR A 979 1.02 16.35 0.27
CA THR A 979 2.11 16.84 -0.57
C THR A 979 1.52 17.56 -1.76
N TYR A 980 1.98 18.79 -1.96
CA TYR A 980 1.87 19.53 -3.20
C TYR A 980 3.14 19.27 -4.02
N ALA A 981 2.99 19.16 -5.33
CA ALA A 981 4.08 19.15 -6.27
C ALA A 981 3.66 20.03 -7.46
N TYR A 982 4.51 20.97 -7.83
CA TYR A 982 4.27 21.94 -8.88
C TYR A 982 5.44 22.01 -9.85
N VAL A 983 5.10 22.03 -11.14
CA VAL A 983 6.01 22.32 -12.25
C VAL A 983 5.24 23.21 -13.21
N GLY A 984 5.53 24.50 -13.19
CA GLY A 984 4.86 25.51 -14.00
C GLY A 984 5.82 26.52 -14.60
N GLY A 985 5.32 27.33 -15.53
CA GLY A 985 6.10 28.40 -16.13
C GLY A 985 5.69 28.71 -17.57
N SER A 986 6.60 29.34 -18.29
CA SER A 986 6.47 29.64 -19.71
C SER A 986 7.74 29.24 -20.45
N ILE A 987 7.60 28.61 -21.62
CA ILE A 987 8.74 28.25 -22.45
C ILE A 987 8.43 28.57 -23.91
N GLN A 988 9.23 29.49 -24.46
CA GLN A 988 9.28 29.75 -25.89
C GLN A 988 10.68 29.41 -26.41
N ALA A 989 10.75 28.59 -27.45
CA ALA A 989 11.99 28.18 -28.09
C ALA A 989 11.89 28.37 -29.60
N LYS A 990 12.86 29.09 -30.17
CA LYS A 990 12.96 29.34 -31.62
C LYS A 990 14.30 28.80 -32.10
N SER A 991 14.24 27.73 -32.90
CA SER A 991 15.41 27.04 -33.45
C SER A 991 15.79 27.60 -34.83
N HIS A 992 17.08 27.56 -35.16
CA HIS A 992 17.58 27.91 -36.49
C HIS A 992 18.62 26.89 -36.98
N PRO A 993 18.35 26.11 -38.04
CA PRO A 993 17.06 25.97 -38.74
C PRO A 993 15.92 25.52 -37.81
N ASP A 994 14.67 25.78 -38.19
CA ASP A 994 13.50 25.42 -37.39
C ASP A 994 13.33 23.90 -37.35
N ILE A 995 13.35 23.30 -36.15
CA ILE A 995 13.13 21.86 -35.93
C ILE A 995 11.84 21.38 -36.61
N ALA A 996 10.82 22.25 -36.71
CA ALA A 996 9.55 21.91 -37.34
C ALA A 996 9.60 21.74 -38.87
N SER A 997 10.67 22.18 -39.56
CA SER A 997 10.73 22.15 -41.04
C SER A 997 11.05 20.78 -41.62
N SER A 998 11.72 19.90 -40.87
CA SER A 998 12.03 18.53 -41.29
C SER A 998 10.85 17.59 -41.07
N LYS A 999 10.65 16.62 -41.97
CA LYS A 999 9.57 15.61 -41.88
C LYS A 999 9.97 14.31 -41.19
N ASP A 1000 11.20 13.85 -41.44
CA ASP A 1000 11.55 12.43 -41.19
C ASP A 1000 12.60 12.25 -40.07
N ALA A 1001 13.35 13.31 -39.73
CA ALA A 1001 14.31 13.33 -38.63
C ALA A 1001 14.37 14.72 -37.97
N ILE A 1002 14.78 14.79 -36.71
CA ILE A 1002 15.02 16.05 -35.98
C ILE A 1002 16.34 16.63 -36.46
N GLN A 1003 16.32 17.74 -37.19
CA GLN A 1003 17.54 18.47 -37.50
C GLN A 1003 18.06 19.13 -36.23
N VAL A 1004 19.31 18.84 -35.85
CA VAL A 1004 19.99 19.51 -34.74
C VAL A 1004 20.19 20.98 -35.14
N PRO A 1005 19.61 21.95 -34.41
CA PRO A 1005 19.69 23.35 -34.79
C PRO A 1005 21.08 23.93 -34.49
N ASN A 1006 21.53 24.88 -35.32
CA ASN A 1006 22.79 25.60 -35.12
C ASN A 1006 22.70 26.59 -33.94
N ALA A 1007 21.52 27.14 -33.71
CA ALA A 1007 21.20 28.00 -32.58
C ALA A 1007 19.77 27.76 -32.11
N VAL A 1008 19.53 27.89 -30.80
CA VAL A 1008 18.18 27.89 -30.22
C VAL A 1008 18.06 29.09 -29.30
N ASN A 1009 17.21 30.04 -29.67
CA ASN A 1009 16.82 31.13 -28.79
C ASN A 1009 15.72 30.58 -27.86
N VAL A 1010 16.12 30.20 -26.64
CA VAL A 1010 15.20 29.77 -25.58
C VAL A 1010 14.99 30.93 -24.61
N THR A 1011 13.74 31.29 -24.41
CA THR A 1011 13.29 32.06 -23.25
C THR A 1011 12.40 31.15 -22.42
N ALA A 1012 12.88 30.77 -21.24
CA ALA A 1012 12.16 29.89 -20.32
C ALA A 1012 12.09 30.53 -18.94
N ASP A 1013 10.89 30.56 -18.39
CA ASP A 1013 10.58 30.79 -16.99
C ASP A 1013 10.06 29.46 -16.42
N VAL A 1014 10.59 29.04 -15.27
CA VAL A 1014 10.45 27.67 -14.76
C VAL A 1014 10.39 27.70 -13.23
N GLU A 1015 9.20 27.48 -12.68
CA GLU A 1015 8.96 27.37 -11.25
C GLU A 1015 8.66 25.91 -10.88
N ILE A 1016 9.34 25.42 -9.84
CA ILE A 1016 9.24 24.05 -9.33
C ILE A 1016 9.10 24.11 -7.82
N THR A 1017 8.17 23.34 -7.23
CA THR A 1017 7.92 23.30 -5.78
C THR A 1017 7.44 21.92 -5.32
#